data_AF-A0A3E4UBU4-F1
#
_entry.id   AF-A0A3E4UBU4-F1
#
_cell.length_a   1.000
_cell.length_b   1.000
_cell.length_c   1.000
_cell.angle_alpha   90.00
_cell.angle_beta   90.00
_cell.angle_gamma   90.00
#
_symmetry.space_group_name_H-M   'P 1'
#
loop_
_entity.id
_entity.type
_entity.pdbx_description
1 polymer ?
#
loop_
_entity_poly.entity_id
_entity_poly.type
_entity_poly.pdbx_seq_one_letter_code
_entity_poly.pdbx_strand_id
1 'polypeptide(L)'
;MGLSRDSVGIKSVDCGLEIRKRQEDDKVIALAGNPNVGKSTVFNEMTGMNQHTGNWPGKTVANAQGYANDGEQGYVMVDIPGCYSLMAHSSEEEVARDFICFENPDAVIVVCDATCLERNLNLVLQILEANRRAVVCVNLMDEAKKKSISIRFDVLEERLGVPVIGTAARSGKGLEQIYEGLKHVLELNKRLESARNMEVVEGEYAETEAVDVEGVEMEAEDVEMEAEVEAEGVEKEAVAEAAESVKETEAEAKNIAARDIEASNMEAAESEAENVKDIESEVRKTAEKAADRRFDENPAPRILIRYPEYIEAAIARLTPVVRKTAGEGVNIRWLCARLLDSNENLMEAVRKYLTPVAESLEVSSLLAEIREEWKERGITQKRVSDDMASVFVRKAEFICRGAVVYENQKYDKKDRLLDRLFTSKATGFPIMFLILLGVFWLTITGANYPSELLSTGLFWVEDRISELFLAIGMPVLLNDLLVHGVYRVLAWVISVMLPPMAIFFPLFTLLEDFGYLPRVAFNLDRCFKRCAACGKQALTMCMGFGCNAAGIIGCRIIDSPRERLIAMITNNFVPCNGRFPTMIAIITMFFVGSAAGAFSSVLSAAILAGVIVLGVLMTLLISKILSATVLKGVPSSFTLELPPYRKPQIGKVIVRSIFDRTLFVLGRAIVVAAPAGLIIWLMANISVGDATLLAHCSGFLDPFAQVIGMDGVILLAFILGFPANA
;
A
#
# COMPACT_ATOMS: atom_id res chain seq x y z
N MET A 1 19.46 -12.38 -0.53
CA MET A 1 19.08 -13.25 -1.66
C MET A 1 19.04 -12.42 -2.93
N GLY A 2 19.68 -12.86 -4.01
CA GLY A 2 19.71 -12.13 -5.28
C GLY A 2 18.52 -12.49 -6.18
N LEU A 3 18.02 -11.52 -6.95
CA LEU A 3 17.09 -11.77 -8.05
C LEU A 3 17.87 -12.38 -9.22
N SER A 4 17.47 -13.54 -9.73
CA SER A 4 18.02 -14.05 -10.99
C SER A 4 17.44 -13.28 -12.17
N ARG A 5 18.06 -13.39 -13.35
CA ARG A 5 17.54 -12.80 -14.59
C ARG A 5 16.17 -13.38 -14.96
N ASP A 6 15.96 -14.65 -14.62
CA ASP A 6 14.74 -15.43 -14.83
C ASP A 6 13.61 -15.01 -13.87
N SER A 7 13.96 -14.37 -12.75
CA SER A 7 12.99 -13.75 -11.82
C SER A 7 12.30 -12.51 -12.40
N VAL A 8 12.79 -11.98 -13.53
CA VAL A 8 12.28 -10.78 -14.21
C VAL A 8 11.98 -11.10 -15.67
N GLY A 9 11.09 -12.08 -15.87
CA GLY A 9 10.63 -12.48 -17.19
C GLY A 9 9.83 -11.36 -17.88
N ILE A 10 10.47 -10.63 -18.80
CA ILE A 10 9.85 -9.61 -19.68
C ILE A 10 8.61 -10.16 -20.42
N LYS A 11 8.51 -11.48 -20.60
CA LYS A 11 7.34 -12.17 -21.19
C LYS A 11 6.07 -12.19 -20.34
N SER A 12 6.10 -11.79 -19.06
CA SER A 12 4.93 -11.87 -18.17
C SER A 12 4.03 -10.63 -18.19
N VAL A 13 4.18 -9.75 -19.18
CA VAL A 13 3.40 -8.51 -19.33
C VAL A 13 2.04 -8.76 -20.02
N ASP A 14 1.96 -9.75 -20.91
CA ASP A 14 0.79 -9.98 -21.80
C ASP A 14 0.10 -11.35 -21.60
N CYS A 15 0.47 -12.12 -20.58
CA CYS A 15 -0.20 -13.38 -20.27
C CYS A 15 -1.45 -13.14 -19.41
N GLY A 16 -2.64 -13.30 -20.01
CA GLY A 16 -3.90 -13.39 -19.28
C GLY A 16 -3.88 -14.52 -18.23
N LEU A 17 -4.71 -14.40 -17.20
CA LEU A 17 -4.62 -15.27 -16.03
C LEU A 17 -5.25 -16.65 -16.30
N GLU A 18 -4.46 -17.63 -16.78
CA GLU A 18 -4.90 -19.02 -16.90
C GLU A 18 -5.32 -19.58 -15.53
N ILE A 19 -6.63 -19.68 -15.26
CA ILE A 19 -7.17 -20.22 -14.00
C ILE A 19 -7.01 -21.74 -13.98
N ARG A 20 -6.16 -22.25 -13.08
CA ARG A 20 -5.83 -23.69 -13.00
C ARG A 20 -6.70 -24.42 -11.99
N LYS A 21 -7.89 -24.82 -12.43
CA LYS A 21 -8.71 -25.82 -11.75
C LYS A 21 -7.98 -27.17 -11.66
N ARG A 22 -8.25 -27.94 -10.59
CA ARG A 22 -7.85 -29.34 -10.41
C ARG A 22 -8.98 -30.31 -10.77
N GLN A 23 -10.23 -29.89 -10.60
CA GLN A 23 -11.48 -30.57 -10.98
C GLN A 23 -12.39 -29.55 -11.68
N GLU A 24 -13.23 -29.99 -12.64
CA GLU A 24 -14.05 -29.06 -13.42
C GLU A 24 -15.06 -28.28 -12.54
N ASP A 25 -15.55 -28.93 -11.49
CA ASP A 25 -16.43 -28.38 -10.45
C ASP A 25 -15.74 -27.40 -9.46
N ASP A 26 -14.41 -27.25 -9.48
CA ASP A 26 -13.72 -26.30 -8.58
C ASP A 26 -14.24 -24.87 -8.80
N LYS A 27 -14.54 -24.15 -7.71
CA LYS A 27 -15.14 -22.81 -7.77
C LYS A 27 -14.10 -21.70 -7.72
N VAL A 28 -14.21 -20.72 -8.62
CA VAL A 28 -13.27 -19.60 -8.74
C VAL A 28 -13.67 -18.48 -7.79
N ILE A 29 -12.90 -18.30 -6.72
CA ILE A 29 -13.19 -17.33 -5.66
C ILE A 29 -12.18 -16.19 -5.73
N ALA A 30 -12.66 -15.00 -6.06
CA ALA A 30 -11.85 -13.81 -6.18
C ALA A 30 -11.67 -13.13 -4.81
N LEU A 31 -10.43 -12.89 -4.37
CA LEU A 31 -10.14 -12.24 -3.09
C LEU A 31 -9.77 -10.76 -3.32
N ALA A 32 -10.73 -9.87 -3.07
CA ALA A 32 -10.64 -8.43 -3.23
C ALA A 32 -10.48 -7.71 -1.88
N GLY A 33 -10.12 -6.42 -1.91
CA GLY A 33 -10.05 -5.56 -0.72
C GLY A 33 -9.01 -4.46 -0.84
N ASN A 34 -9.14 -3.41 -0.02
CA ASN A 34 -8.18 -2.33 0.04
C ASN A 34 -6.77 -2.86 0.39
N PRO A 35 -5.67 -2.17 -0.01
CA PRO A 35 -4.35 -2.43 0.53
C PRO A 35 -4.32 -2.49 2.07
N ASN A 36 -3.41 -3.30 2.62
CA ASN A 36 -3.14 -3.45 4.06
C ASN A 36 -4.24 -4.07 4.96
N VAL A 37 -5.45 -4.39 4.45
CA VAL A 37 -6.56 -5.04 5.22
C VAL A 37 -6.30 -6.48 5.70
N GLY A 38 -5.08 -6.99 5.55
CA GLY A 38 -4.74 -8.39 5.80
C GLY A 38 -5.22 -9.37 4.71
N LYS A 39 -5.55 -8.89 3.50
CA LYS A 39 -6.00 -9.68 2.34
C LYS A 39 -5.15 -10.95 2.12
N SER A 40 -3.83 -10.81 1.88
CA SER A 40 -2.95 -11.97 1.68
C SER A 40 -2.70 -12.78 2.98
N THR A 41 -3.10 -12.28 4.15
CA THR A 41 -3.14 -13.11 5.38
C THR A 41 -4.36 -14.05 5.32
N VAL A 42 -5.54 -13.55 4.96
CA VAL A 42 -6.72 -14.40 4.69
C VAL A 42 -6.39 -15.45 3.62
N PHE A 43 -5.76 -15.04 2.51
CA PHE A 43 -5.31 -15.96 1.46
C PHE A 43 -4.36 -17.05 1.95
N ASN A 44 -3.31 -16.69 2.70
CA ASN A 44 -2.33 -17.66 3.22
C ASN A 44 -2.98 -18.68 4.16
N GLU A 45 -3.80 -18.23 5.10
CA GLU A 45 -4.44 -19.10 6.09
C GLU A 45 -5.50 -20.02 5.43
N MET A 46 -6.22 -19.53 4.40
CA MET A 46 -7.18 -20.36 3.64
C MET A 46 -6.52 -21.36 2.67
N THR A 47 -5.31 -21.07 2.16
CA THR A 47 -4.65 -21.92 1.13
C THR A 47 -3.44 -22.70 1.64
N GLY A 48 -3.04 -22.50 2.90
CA GLY A 48 -1.83 -23.08 3.49
C GLY A 48 -0.51 -22.57 2.90
N MET A 49 -0.55 -21.57 2.01
CA MET A 49 0.64 -21.06 1.32
C MET A 49 1.33 -19.92 2.09
N ASN A 50 2.63 -19.75 1.86
CA ASN A 50 3.44 -18.69 2.45
C ASN A 50 3.67 -17.53 1.47
N GLN A 51 2.60 -16.95 0.88
CA GLN A 51 2.72 -15.77 0.02
C GLN A 51 3.23 -14.58 0.86
N HIS A 52 4.27 -13.90 0.39
CA HIS A 52 4.75 -12.68 1.04
C HIS A 52 3.90 -11.47 0.62
N THR A 53 3.28 -10.82 1.61
CA THR A 53 2.64 -9.50 1.45
C THR A 53 3.65 -8.48 0.91
N GLY A 54 3.43 -7.98 -0.29
CA GLY A 54 4.28 -6.93 -0.85
C GLY A 54 4.13 -6.72 -2.35
N ASN A 55 3.24 -5.81 -2.72
CA ASN A 55 3.21 -5.21 -4.06
C ASN A 55 4.41 -4.24 -4.15
N TRP A 56 5.49 -4.71 -4.77
CA TRP A 56 6.69 -3.92 -5.05
C TRP A 56 6.77 -3.69 -6.57
N PRO A 57 6.58 -2.44 -7.06
CA PRO A 57 6.53 -2.17 -8.49
C PRO A 57 7.75 -2.67 -9.27
N GLY A 58 7.49 -3.45 -10.32
CA GLY A 58 8.53 -4.17 -11.08
C GLY A 58 8.48 -5.70 -10.91
N LYS A 59 7.66 -6.23 -10.00
CA LYS A 59 6.95 -7.49 -10.29
C LYS A 59 5.84 -7.22 -11.30
N THR A 60 5.52 -8.19 -12.14
CA THR A 60 4.28 -8.20 -12.93
C THR A 60 3.08 -8.50 -12.04
N VAL A 61 1.90 -8.05 -12.46
CA VAL A 61 0.64 -8.13 -11.71
C VAL A 61 0.04 -9.54 -11.86
N ALA A 62 0.80 -10.54 -11.41
CA ALA A 62 0.36 -11.92 -11.38
C ALA A 62 -0.51 -12.15 -10.13
N ASN A 63 -1.82 -12.22 -10.31
CA ASN A 63 -2.76 -12.60 -9.25
C ASN A 63 -2.33 -13.99 -8.72
N ALA A 64 -2.08 -14.11 -7.42
CA ALA A 64 -1.63 -15.39 -6.87
C ALA A 64 -2.81 -16.37 -6.85
N GLN A 65 -2.68 -17.50 -7.55
CA GLN A 65 -3.66 -18.58 -7.48
C GLN A 65 -3.29 -19.55 -6.36
N GLY A 66 -4.28 -19.94 -5.57
CA GLY A 66 -4.15 -20.90 -4.49
C GLY A 66 -5.31 -21.89 -4.50
N TYR A 67 -5.11 -23.05 -3.88
CA TYR A 67 -6.17 -24.04 -3.70
C TYR A 67 -6.61 -24.07 -2.25
N ALA A 68 -7.92 -24.00 -2.03
CA ALA A 68 -8.57 -24.22 -0.74
C ALA A 68 -9.63 -25.30 -0.91
N ASN A 69 -9.99 -25.98 0.18
CA ASN A 69 -11.03 -27.00 0.22
C ASN A 69 -11.59 -27.03 1.66
N ASP A 70 -12.91 -27.10 1.80
CA ASP A 70 -13.60 -27.21 3.09
C ASP A 70 -13.91 -28.67 3.50
N GLY A 71 -13.65 -29.63 2.61
CA GLY A 71 -13.94 -31.06 2.76
C GLY A 71 -14.93 -31.57 1.72
N GLU A 72 -15.78 -30.70 1.16
CA GLU A 72 -16.85 -31.03 0.21
C GLU A 72 -16.66 -30.35 -1.15
N GLN A 73 -16.18 -29.10 -1.17
CA GLN A 73 -16.05 -28.28 -2.37
C GLN A 73 -14.63 -27.75 -2.52
N GLY A 74 -14.05 -27.98 -3.70
CA GLY A 74 -12.78 -27.39 -4.09
C GLY A 74 -12.92 -25.92 -4.53
N TYR A 75 -11.97 -25.08 -4.11
CA TYR A 75 -11.95 -23.65 -4.39
C TYR A 75 -10.60 -23.21 -4.97
N VAL A 76 -10.62 -22.56 -6.12
CA VAL A 76 -9.47 -21.83 -6.68
C VAL A 76 -9.53 -20.38 -6.21
N MET A 77 -8.73 -20.07 -5.20
CA MET A 77 -8.61 -18.73 -4.62
C MET A 77 -7.71 -17.89 -5.53
N VAL A 78 -8.14 -16.67 -5.89
CA VAL A 78 -7.36 -15.72 -6.70
C VAL A 78 -7.10 -14.44 -5.91
N ASP A 79 -5.84 -14.20 -5.52
CA ASP A 79 -5.42 -12.99 -4.79
C ASP A 79 -5.33 -11.79 -5.75
N ILE A 80 -6.41 -11.01 -5.84
CA ILE A 80 -6.50 -9.81 -6.70
C ILE A 80 -5.63 -8.68 -6.12
N PRO A 81 -4.99 -7.80 -6.91
CA PRO A 81 -4.27 -6.64 -6.38
C PRO A 81 -5.16 -5.76 -5.47
N GLY A 82 -4.53 -5.10 -4.48
CA GLY A 82 -5.27 -4.26 -3.55
C GLY A 82 -5.72 -2.95 -4.18
N CYS A 83 -7.02 -2.80 -4.42
CA CYS A 83 -7.62 -1.62 -5.05
C CYS A 83 -8.41 -0.76 -4.04
N TYR A 84 -8.55 0.54 -4.30
CA TYR A 84 -9.47 1.39 -3.52
C TYR A 84 -10.80 1.61 -4.25
N SER A 85 -10.81 1.44 -5.57
CA SER A 85 -11.98 1.61 -6.42
C SER A 85 -11.85 0.80 -7.72
N LEU A 86 -12.99 0.37 -8.27
CA LEU A 86 -13.09 -0.19 -9.61
C LEU A 86 -13.04 0.90 -10.71
N MET A 87 -12.93 2.18 -10.35
CA MET A 87 -12.71 3.30 -11.28
C MET A 87 -11.28 3.38 -11.81
N ALA A 88 -10.38 2.49 -11.37
CA ALA A 88 -9.11 2.14 -11.98
C ALA A 88 -8.21 3.35 -12.35
N HIS A 89 -7.34 3.75 -11.41
CA HIS A 89 -6.36 4.83 -11.63
C HIS A 89 -4.90 4.37 -11.61
N SER A 90 -4.68 3.06 -11.60
CA SER A 90 -3.38 2.40 -11.71
C SER A 90 -3.54 1.01 -12.32
N SER A 91 -2.47 0.45 -12.88
CA SER A 91 -2.48 -0.88 -13.51
C SER A 91 -2.80 -2.03 -12.55
N GLU A 92 -2.63 -1.85 -11.24
CA GLU A 92 -3.09 -2.81 -10.23
C GLU A 92 -4.62 -2.76 -10.07
N GLU A 93 -5.22 -1.57 -10.12
CA GLU A 93 -6.69 -1.41 -10.07
C GLU A 93 -7.38 -1.77 -11.39
N GLU A 94 -6.70 -1.61 -12.54
CA GLU A 94 -7.18 -2.05 -13.85
C GLU A 94 -7.32 -3.58 -13.90
N VAL A 95 -6.27 -4.32 -13.50
CA VAL A 95 -6.33 -5.79 -13.38
C VAL A 95 -7.38 -6.23 -12.37
N ALA A 96 -7.53 -5.51 -11.25
CA ALA A 96 -8.55 -5.82 -10.25
C ALA A 96 -9.98 -5.64 -10.77
N ARG A 97 -10.25 -4.52 -11.47
CA ARG A 97 -11.53 -4.25 -12.14
C ARG A 97 -11.83 -5.31 -13.21
N ASP A 98 -10.87 -5.58 -14.09
CA ASP A 98 -11.10 -6.46 -15.24
C ASP A 98 -11.40 -7.89 -14.79
N PHE A 99 -10.69 -8.40 -13.77
CA PHE A 99 -10.98 -9.71 -13.18
C PHE A 99 -12.37 -9.79 -12.54
N ILE A 100 -12.74 -8.79 -11.71
CA ILE A 100 -14.02 -8.78 -10.98
C ILE A 100 -15.22 -8.62 -11.93
N CYS A 101 -15.07 -7.83 -13.00
CA CYS A 101 -16.19 -7.40 -13.84
C CYS A 101 -16.33 -8.15 -15.18
N PHE A 102 -15.27 -8.80 -15.68
CA PHE A 102 -15.28 -9.45 -17.00
C PHE A 102 -14.81 -10.91 -17.01
N GLU A 103 -14.04 -11.36 -16.01
CA GLU A 103 -13.55 -12.75 -15.93
C GLU A 103 -14.49 -13.69 -15.11
N ASN A 104 -15.71 -13.23 -14.82
CA ASN A 104 -16.85 -13.99 -14.30
C ASN A 104 -16.53 -14.97 -13.12
N PRO A 105 -15.93 -14.51 -12.00
CA PRO A 105 -15.68 -15.36 -10.84
C PRO A 105 -17.00 -15.87 -10.21
N ASP A 106 -17.01 -17.12 -9.74
CA ASP A 106 -18.16 -17.75 -9.09
C ASP A 106 -18.60 -16.98 -7.83
N ALA A 107 -17.64 -16.45 -7.06
CA ALA A 107 -17.89 -15.50 -5.97
C ALA A 107 -16.69 -14.58 -5.68
N VAL A 108 -16.93 -13.50 -4.93
CA VAL A 108 -15.92 -12.50 -4.53
C VAL A 108 -15.92 -12.29 -3.01
N ILE A 109 -14.82 -12.63 -2.34
CA ILE A 109 -14.62 -12.24 -0.93
C ILE A 109 -14.03 -10.83 -0.90
N VAL A 110 -14.70 -9.89 -0.23
CA VAL A 110 -14.21 -8.51 -0.07
C VAL A 110 -13.70 -8.31 1.35
N VAL A 111 -12.36 -8.27 1.51
CA VAL A 111 -11.71 -8.11 2.81
C VAL A 111 -11.68 -6.63 3.22
N CYS A 112 -12.19 -6.35 4.42
CA CYS A 112 -12.28 -5.04 5.03
C CYS A 112 -11.49 -4.97 6.35
N ASP A 113 -10.99 -3.79 6.71
CA ASP A 113 -10.41 -3.53 8.03
C ASP A 113 -11.52 -3.06 8.98
N ALA A 114 -11.79 -3.84 10.02
CA ALA A 114 -12.77 -3.56 11.08
C ALA A 114 -12.58 -2.17 11.72
N THR A 115 -11.37 -1.62 11.68
CA THR A 115 -11.00 -0.38 12.36
C THR A 115 -11.18 0.89 11.50
N CYS A 116 -11.54 0.75 10.22
CA CYS A 116 -11.87 1.86 9.33
C CYS A 116 -12.99 1.51 8.32
N LEU A 117 -13.87 0.58 8.70
CA LEU A 117 -14.85 -0.10 7.84
C LEU A 117 -15.62 0.79 6.85
N GLU A 118 -16.06 1.97 7.28
CA GLU A 118 -16.75 2.97 6.44
C GLU A 118 -16.02 3.29 5.13
N ARG A 119 -14.69 3.40 5.18
CA ARG A 119 -13.88 3.68 3.99
C ARG A 119 -13.78 2.48 3.05
N ASN A 120 -13.78 1.27 3.61
CA ASN A 120 -13.66 0.03 2.84
C ASN A 120 -15.00 -0.40 2.24
N LEU A 121 -16.13 -0.02 2.86
CA LEU A 121 -17.46 -0.19 2.29
C LEU A 121 -17.62 0.52 0.93
N ASN A 122 -16.84 1.56 0.63
CA ASN A 122 -16.85 2.17 -0.71
C ASN A 122 -16.47 1.15 -1.81
N LEU A 123 -15.44 0.34 -1.59
CA LEU A 123 -15.08 -0.75 -2.51
C LEU A 123 -16.12 -1.87 -2.50
N VAL A 124 -16.62 -2.27 -1.32
CA VAL A 124 -17.69 -3.29 -1.18
C VAL A 124 -18.91 -2.90 -2.02
N LEU A 125 -19.36 -1.65 -1.94
CA LEU A 125 -20.50 -1.14 -2.69
C LEU A 125 -20.27 -1.15 -4.21
N GLN A 126 -19.05 -0.82 -4.67
CA GLN A 126 -18.70 -0.91 -6.09
C GLN A 126 -18.66 -2.36 -6.60
N ILE A 127 -18.16 -3.29 -5.78
CA ILE A 127 -18.17 -4.73 -6.09
C ILE A 127 -19.60 -5.26 -6.10
N LEU A 128 -20.44 -4.95 -5.11
CA LEU A 128 -21.85 -5.35 -5.06
C LEU A 128 -22.71 -4.77 -6.19
N GLU A 129 -22.29 -3.65 -6.79
CA GLU A 129 -22.90 -3.12 -8.00
C GLU A 129 -22.53 -3.97 -9.23
N ALA A 130 -21.25 -4.32 -9.40
CA ALA A 130 -20.78 -5.11 -10.52
C ALA A 130 -21.19 -6.59 -10.45
N ASN A 131 -20.93 -7.23 -9.29
CA ASN A 131 -21.09 -8.64 -9.04
C ASN A 131 -21.70 -8.85 -7.63
N ARG A 132 -22.96 -9.33 -7.58
CA ARG A 132 -23.69 -9.59 -6.33
C ARG A 132 -23.25 -10.87 -5.61
N ARG A 133 -22.37 -11.68 -6.20
CA ARG A 133 -21.89 -12.96 -5.65
C ARG A 133 -20.80 -12.73 -4.60
N ALA A 134 -21.06 -11.90 -3.59
CA ALA A 134 -20.02 -11.41 -2.68
C ALA A 134 -20.22 -11.81 -1.22
N VAL A 135 -19.10 -11.97 -0.51
CA VAL A 135 -19.03 -12.20 0.95
C VAL A 135 -18.12 -11.13 1.57
N VAL A 136 -18.58 -10.44 2.61
CA VAL A 136 -17.83 -9.33 3.23
C VAL A 136 -17.07 -9.83 4.45
N CYS A 137 -15.74 -9.90 4.34
CA CYS A 137 -14.86 -10.38 5.41
C CYS A 137 -14.27 -9.19 6.19
N VAL A 138 -14.83 -8.91 7.37
CA VAL A 138 -14.42 -7.81 8.25
C VAL A 138 -13.28 -8.29 9.15
N ASN A 139 -12.05 -8.20 8.64
CA ASN A 139 -10.82 -8.67 9.27
C ASN A 139 -10.25 -7.65 10.28
N LEU A 140 -9.20 -8.05 11.01
CA LEU A 140 -8.53 -7.25 12.06
C LEU A 140 -9.42 -6.97 13.28
N MET A 141 -10.34 -7.89 13.59
CA MET A 141 -11.20 -7.81 14.78
C MET A 141 -10.42 -7.81 16.11
N ASP A 142 -9.17 -8.27 16.14
CA ASP A 142 -8.29 -8.17 17.30
C ASP A 142 -7.77 -6.73 17.50
N GLU A 143 -7.47 -5.99 16.43
CA GLU A 143 -7.15 -4.57 16.47
C GLU A 143 -8.39 -3.70 16.75
N ALA A 144 -9.57 -4.07 16.26
CA ALA A 144 -10.84 -3.41 16.61
C ALA A 144 -11.12 -3.49 18.12
N LYS A 145 -10.95 -4.68 18.72
CA LYS A 145 -11.07 -4.87 20.18
C LYS A 145 -10.04 -4.03 20.96
N LYS A 146 -8.78 -3.94 20.51
CA LYS A 146 -7.74 -3.07 21.12
C LYS A 146 -8.08 -1.57 21.04
N LYS A 147 -8.82 -1.14 20.02
CA LYS A 147 -9.27 0.25 19.81
C LYS A 147 -10.62 0.57 20.48
N SER A 148 -11.26 -0.39 21.15
CA SER A 148 -12.62 -0.27 21.69
C SER A 148 -13.65 0.10 20.60
N ILE A 149 -13.64 -0.69 19.52
CA ILE A 149 -14.59 -0.61 18.40
C ILE A 149 -15.47 -1.86 18.44
N SER A 150 -16.77 -1.65 18.56
CA SER A 150 -17.81 -2.69 18.49
C SER A 150 -18.58 -2.57 17.16
N ILE A 151 -18.89 -3.72 16.55
CA ILE A 151 -19.51 -3.81 15.21
C ILE A 151 -20.72 -4.75 15.30
N ARG A 152 -21.87 -4.29 14.80
CA ARG A 152 -23.12 -5.06 14.74
C ARG A 152 -23.26 -5.70 13.36
N PHE A 153 -22.81 -6.95 13.24
CA PHE A 153 -22.76 -7.70 11.98
C PHE A 153 -24.13 -7.87 11.34
N ASP A 154 -25.15 -8.18 12.14
CA ASP A 154 -26.53 -8.43 11.69
C ASP A 154 -27.11 -7.19 10.99
N VAL A 155 -26.78 -5.99 11.50
CA VAL A 155 -27.19 -4.70 10.94
C VAL A 155 -26.42 -4.36 9.66
N LEU A 156 -25.20 -4.88 9.47
CA LEU A 156 -24.46 -4.74 8.21
C LEU A 156 -25.00 -5.70 7.15
N GLU A 157 -25.27 -6.95 7.54
CA GLU A 157 -25.81 -8.04 6.72
C GLU A 157 -27.18 -7.65 6.13
N GLU A 158 -28.13 -7.19 6.97
CA GLU A 158 -29.45 -6.71 6.55
C GLU A 158 -29.40 -5.51 5.58
N ARG A 159 -28.39 -4.62 5.76
CA ARG A 159 -28.22 -3.39 4.96
C ARG A 159 -27.44 -3.58 3.66
N LEU A 160 -26.56 -4.58 3.60
CA LEU A 160 -25.75 -4.92 2.42
C LEU A 160 -26.42 -5.99 1.55
N GLY A 161 -27.26 -6.85 2.14
CA GLY A 161 -27.93 -7.96 1.44
C GLY A 161 -26.98 -9.10 1.07
N VAL A 162 -25.86 -9.25 1.79
CA VAL A 162 -24.84 -10.29 1.62
C VAL A 162 -24.21 -10.66 2.96
N PRO A 163 -23.64 -11.88 3.13
CA PRO A 163 -23.05 -12.29 4.40
C PRO A 163 -21.89 -11.41 4.87
N VAL A 164 -21.87 -11.05 6.16
CA VAL A 164 -20.85 -10.17 6.76
C VAL A 164 -20.19 -10.84 7.97
N ILE A 165 -18.95 -11.29 7.80
CA ILE A 165 -18.27 -12.19 8.75
C ILE A 165 -17.08 -11.47 9.40
N GLY A 166 -17.06 -11.44 10.73
CA GLY A 166 -15.98 -10.81 11.52
C GLY A 166 -14.81 -11.76 11.78
N THR A 167 -13.62 -11.45 11.25
CA THR A 167 -12.45 -12.35 11.30
C THR A 167 -11.22 -11.72 11.97
N ALA A 168 -10.33 -12.59 12.43
CA ALA A 168 -9.00 -12.22 12.90
C ALA A 168 -7.98 -13.21 12.32
N ALA A 169 -7.75 -13.12 11.01
CA ALA A 169 -7.10 -14.15 10.19
C ALA A 169 -5.81 -14.72 10.79
N ARG A 170 -4.94 -13.86 11.35
CA ARG A 170 -3.68 -14.23 12.03
C ARG A 170 -3.83 -15.15 13.25
N SER A 171 -5.06 -15.39 13.69
CA SER A 171 -5.42 -16.29 14.80
C SER A 171 -6.35 -17.43 14.37
N GLY A 172 -6.57 -17.63 13.06
CA GLY A 172 -7.52 -18.60 12.48
C GLY A 172 -9.00 -18.26 12.67
N LYS A 173 -9.35 -17.38 13.61
CA LYS A 173 -10.73 -17.13 14.04
C LYS A 173 -11.59 -16.49 12.94
N GLY A 174 -12.70 -17.17 12.64
CA GLY A 174 -13.71 -16.75 11.67
C GLY A 174 -13.45 -17.17 10.22
N LEU A 175 -12.43 -18.00 9.95
CA LEU A 175 -12.15 -18.46 8.58
C LEU A 175 -13.13 -19.56 8.11
N GLU A 176 -13.55 -20.46 9.00
CA GLU A 176 -14.55 -21.52 8.70
C GLU A 176 -15.87 -20.91 8.21
N GLN A 177 -16.32 -19.84 8.88
CA GLN A 177 -17.52 -19.06 8.55
C GLN A 177 -17.47 -18.42 7.15
N ILE A 178 -16.28 -18.17 6.59
CA ILE A 178 -16.16 -17.70 5.20
C ILE A 178 -16.64 -18.77 4.22
N TYR A 179 -16.34 -20.06 4.47
CA TYR A 179 -16.81 -21.15 3.61
C TYR A 179 -18.33 -21.35 3.72
N GLU A 180 -18.90 -21.21 4.92
CA GLU A 180 -20.37 -21.20 5.12
C GLU A 180 -21.03 -20.08 4.30
N GLY A 181 -20.53 -18.85 4.40
CA GLY A 181 -21.00 -17.71 3.61
C GLY A 181 -20.82 -17.90 2.10
N LEU A 182 -19.73 -18.54 1.66
CA LEU A 182 -19.52 -18.91 0.26
C LEU A 182 -20.54 -19.95 -0.23
N LYS A 183 -20.82 -21.01 0.54
CA LYS A 183 -21.83 -22.02 0.18
C LYS A 183 -23.20 -21.37 -0.01
N HIS A 184 -23.63 -20.54 0.95
CA HIS A 184 -24.89 -19.82 0.85
C HIS A 184 -24.99 -18.93 -0.38
N VAL A 185 -23.96 -18.12 -0.67
CA VAL A 185 -23.91 -17.29 -1.89
C VAL A 185 -23.92 -18.14 -3.16
N LEU A 186 -23.17 -19.23 -3.22
CA LEU A 186 -23.13 -20.11 -4.39
C LEU A 186 -24.47 -20.83 -4.63
N GLU A 187 -25.19 -21.22 -3.57
CA GLU A 187 -26.51 -21.84 -3.70
C GLU A 187 -27.59 -20.83 -4.12
N LEU A 188 -27.62 -19.64 -3.52
CA LEU A 188 -28.50 -18.54 -3.96
C LEU A 188 -28.32 -18.26 -5.46
N ASN A 189 -27.09 -18.32 -5.98
CA ASN A 189 -26.85 -18.14 -7.40
C ASN A 189 -27.41 -19.28 -8.26
N LYS A 190 -27.28 -20.55 -7.84
CA LYS A 190 -27.96 -21.67 -8.54
C LYS A 190 -29.48 -21.48 -8.58
N ARG A 191 -30.08 -21.03 -7.48
CA ARG A 191 -31.53 -20.72 -7.39
C ARG A 191 -31.92 -19.58 -8.35
N LEU A 192 -31.13 -18.49 -8.39
CA LEU A 192 -31.39 -17.33 -9.27
C LEU A 192 -31.12 -17.59 -10.76
N GLU A 193 -30.11 -18.41 -11.10
CA GLU A 193 -29.86 -18.87 -12.47
C GLU A 193 -31.00 -19.77 -12.96
N SER A 194 -31.50 -20.67 -12.10
CA SER A 194 -32.67 -21.51 -12.40
C SER A 194 -33.93 -20.67 -12.66
N ALA A 195 -34.17 -19.64 -11.85
CA ALA A 195 -35.30 -18.73 -12.01
C ALA A 195 -35.22 -17.92 -13.32
N ARG A 196 -34.05 -17.35 -13.65
CA ARG A 196 -33.86 -16.63 -14.93
C ARG A 196 -34.07 -17.51 -16.15
N ASN A 197 -33.66 -18.78 -16.08
CA ASN A 197 -33.88 -19.73 -17.19
C ASN A 197 -35.37 -20.11 -17.33
N MET A 198 -36.16 -19.98 -16.26
CA MET A 198 -37.61 -20.21 -16.29
C MET A 198 -38.37 -19.01 -16.89
N GLU A 199 -37.99 -17.77 -16.54
CA GLU A 199 -38.54 -16.54 -17.17
C GLU A 199 -38.32 -16.52 -18.69
N VAL A 200 -37.18 -17.02 -19.17
CA VAL A 200 -36.87 -17.10 -20.62
C VAL A 200 -37.80 -18.10 -21.34
N VAL A 201 -38.14 -19.23 -20.72
CA VAL A 201 -39.03 -20.24 -21.31
C VAL A 201 -40.47 -19.73 -21.40
N GLU A 202 -40.97 -19.02 -20.38
CA GLU A 202 -42.32 -18.41 -20.45
C GLU A 202 -42.38 -17.30 -21.51
N GLY A 203 -41.28 -16.56 -21.72
CA GLY A 203 -41.15 -15.53 -22.75
C GLY A 203 -41.31 -16.03 -24.19
N GLU A 204 -40.88 -17.26 -24.51
CA GLU A 204 -41.04 -17.84 -25.86
C GLU A 204 -42.45 -18.38 -26.16
N TYR A 205 -43.29 -18.57 -25.13
CA TYR A 205 -44.67 -19.07 -25.29
C TYR A 205 -45.74 -17.97 -25.20
N ALA A 206 -45.39 -16.75 -24.79
CA ALA A 206 -46.35 -15.67 -24.55
C ALA A 206 -46.83 -14.89 -25.81
N GLU A 207 -46.21 -15.08 -26.98
CA GLU A 207 -46.55 -14.29 -28.19
C GLU A 207 -47.72 -14.83 -29.04
N THR A 208 -48.38 -15.94 -28.67
CA THR A 208 -49.28 -16.68 -29.59
C THR A 208 -50.75 -16.83 -29.22
N GLU A 209 -51.22 -16.54 -27.99
CA GLU A 209 -52.65 -16.69 -27.62
C GLU A 209 -53.24 -15.52 -26.81
N ALA A 210 -54.01 -14.65 -27.50
CA ALA A 210 -55.35 -14.12 -27.12
C ALA A 210 -55.57 -13.33 -25.78
N VAL A 211 -56.61 -12.51 -25.55
CA VAL A 211 -57.61 -11.73 -26.33
C VAL A 211 -58.20 -10.67 -25.36
N ASP A 212 -58.81 -9.59 -25.86
CA ASP A 212 -59.44 -8.54 -25.02
C ASP A 212 -60.56 -9.04 -24.08
N VAL A 213 -60.55 -8.59 -22.82
CA VAL A 213 -61.76 -8.39 -21.99
C VAL A 213 -61.57 -7.12 -21.13
N GLU A 214 -62.58 -6.25 -21.10
CA GLU A 214 -62.58 -5.02 -20.30
C GLU A 214 -63.14 -5.21 -18.87
N GLY A 215 -62.59 -4.45 -17.91
CA GLY A 215 -63.37 -3.83 -16.83
C GLY A 215 -63.66 -4.64 -15.55
N VAL A 216 -63.38 -4.01 -14.40
CA VAL A 216 -64.34 -3.70 -13.31
C VAL A 216 -63.64 -2.82 -12.27
N GLU A 217 -64.34 -1.80 -11.76
CA GLU A 217 -63.88 -0.87 -10.73
C GLU A 217 -64.23 -1.38 -9.32
N MET A 218 -63.52 -0.91 -8.28
CA MET A 218 -64.13 -0.56 -6.99
C MET A 218 -63.21 0.33 -6.13
N GLU A 219 -63.81 1.06 -5.19
CA GLU A 219 -63.20 2.12 -4.37
C GLU A 219 -63.16 1.74 -2.87
N ALA A 220 -62.54 2.62 -2.04
CA ALA A 220 -62.84 2.82 -0.62
C ALA A 220 -62.41 1.71 0.38
N GLU A 221 -62.22 1.95 1.70
CA GLU A 221 -62.23 3.18 2.51
C GLU A 221 -61.39 3.00 3.81
N ASP A 222 -61.12 4.08 4.55
CA ASP A 222 -60.43 4.08 5.86
C ASP A 222 -61.38 3.74 7.04
N VAL A 223 -60.90 3.03 8.07
CA VAL A 223 -61.54 3.01 9.43
C VAL A 223 -60.48 2.85 10.55
N GLU A 224 -60.53 3.73 11.55
CA GLU A 224 -59.89 3.56 12.87
C GLU A 224 -60.89 2.95 13.88
N MET A 225 -60.43 2.20 14.90
CA MET A 225 -60.82 2.43 16.31
C MET A 225 -60.12 1.52 17.35
N GLU A 226 -60.22 1.95 18.61
CA GLU A 226 -59.67 1.35 19.82
C GLU A 226 -60.63 0.36 20.50
N ALA A 227 -60.13 -0.39 21.50
CA ALA A 227 -60.94 -0.98 22.57
C ALA A 227 -60.12 -1.19 23.86
N GLU A 228 -60.49 -0.51 24.94
CA GLU A 228 -60.04 -0.81 26.32
C GLU A 228 -60.97 -1.84 27.01
N VAL A 229 -60.54 -2.38 28.17
CA VAL A 229 -61.36 -2.48 29.41
C VAL A 229 -60.48 -2.98 30.59
N GLU A 230 -60.55 -2.20 31.68
CA GLU A 230 -60.38 -2.44 33.14
C GLU A 230 -60.26 -3.89 33.70
N ALA A 231 -59.67 -4.18 34.89
CA ALA A 231 -58.89 -3.45 35.93
C ALA A 231 -58.14 -4.54 36.80
N GLU A 232 -57.64 -4.41 38.06
CA GLU A 232 -57.68 -3.43 39.17
C GLU A 232 -56.48 -3.69 40.16
N GLY A 233 -56.42 -3.04 41.33
CA GLY A 233 -55.53 -3.39 42.47
C GLY A 233 -54.15 -2.69 42.50
N VAL A 234 -53.93 -1.46 43.02
CA VAL A 234 -54.09 -0.93 44.41
C VAL A 234 -53.10 -1.57 45.40
N GLU A 235 -52.15 -0.89 46.07
CA GLU A 235 -51.76 0.54 46.09
C GLU A 235 -50.36 0.75 46.76
N LYS A 236 -49.75 1.94 46.56
CA LYS A 236 -48.76 2.62 47.47
C LYS A 236 -47.37 1.95 47.70
N GLU A 237 -46.27 2.65 48.03
CA GLU A 237 -46.01 4.10 48.09
C GLU A 237 -44.54 4.47 47.75
N ALA A 238 -44.27 5.76 47.63
CA ALA A 238 -43.12 6.36 46.94
C ALA A 238 -41.86 6.66 47.79
N VAL A 239 -40.73 6.71 47.10
CA VAL A 239 -39.56 7.63 47.29
C VAL A 239 -38.87 7.71 48.66
N ALA A 240 -37.57 7.35 48.65
CA ALA A 240 -36.55 7.97 49.51
C ALA A 240 -35.19 8.06 48.76
N GLU A 241 -34.86 9.26 48.29
CA GLU A 241 -33.49 9.70 48.01
C GLU A 241 -32.69 9.83 49.33
N ALA A 242 -31.35 9.89 49.39
CA ALA A 242 -30.24 9.48 48.54
C ALA A 242 -28.94 9.69 49.35
N ALA A 243 -27.78 9.23 48.84
CA ALA A 243 -26.47 9.36 49.50
C ALA A 243 -26.35 8.55 50.83
N GLU A 244 -25.18 8.38 51.45
CA GLU A 244 -23.88 9.00 51.22
C GLU A 244 -22.73 7.98 51.31
N SER A 245 -21.61 8.26 50.64
CA SER A 245 -20.44 7.39 50.59
C SER A 245 -19.48 7.63 51.76
N VAL A 246 -19.14 6.58 52.50
CA VAL A 246 -17.88 6.51 53.26
C VAL A 246 -17.14 5.23 52.90
N LYS A 247 -15.92 5.38 52.41
CA LYS A 247 -14.91 4.32 52.33
C LYS A 247 -13.99 4.43 53.54
N GLU A 248 -13.30 3.32 53.85
CA GLU A 248 -12.12 3.25 54.72
C GLU A 248 -12.39 3.56 56.21
N THR A 249 -11.73 2.93 57.19
CA THR A 249 -10.86 1.73 57.19
C THR A 249 -11.70 0.50 57.66
N GLU A 250 -11.23 -0.67 58.13
CA GLU A 250 -9.91 -1.29 58.34
C GLU A 250 -10.12 -2.82 58.17
N ALA A 251 -9.32 -3.65 57.48
CA ALA A 251 -7.90 -3.68 57.13
C ALA A 251 -6.92 -4.36 58.12
N GLU A 252 -7.39 -5.02 59.19
CA GLU A 252 -6.51 -5.90 59.98
C GLU A 252 -7.22 -7.11 60.67
N ALA A 253 -7.36 -8.23 59.93
CA ALA A 253 -7.77 -9.54 60.48
C ALA A 253 -7.34 -10.73 59.57
N LYS A 254 -6.08 -10.76 59.12
CA LYS A 254 -5.55 -11.88 58.32
C LYS A 254 -5.13 -13.07 59.20
N ASN A 255 -5.28 -14.27 58.63
CA ASN A 255 -4.71 -15.56 59.07
C ASN A 255 -5.23 -16.17 60.37
N ILE A 256 -5.96 -17.28 60.24
CA ILE A 256 -5.68 -18.59 60.86
C ILE A 256 -6.32 -19.68 59.99
N ALA A 257 -5.65 -20.83 59.84
CA ALA A 257 -6.06 -22.12 59.24
C ALA A 257 -7.34 -22.15 58.34
N ALA A 258 -7.31 -22.45 57.05
CA ALA A 258 -6.29 -23.12 56.21
C ALA A 258 -5.97 -24.59 56.59
N ARG A 259 -7.01 -25.43 56.63
CA ARG A 259 -7.04 -26.85 56.27
C ARG A 259 -8.49 -27.25 55.92
N ASP A 260 -8.68 -28.40 55.28
CA ASP A 260 -9.96 -29.06 54.91
C ASP A 260 -10.72 -28.56 53.66
N ILE A 261 -10.20 -27.61 52.87
CA ILE A 261 -10.88 -27.09 51.66
C ILE A 261 -10.62 -27.90 50.37
N GLU A 262 -9.57 -28.72 50.31
CA GLU A 262 -9.16 -29.40 49.06
C GLU A 262 -9.99 -30.65 48.68
N ALA A 263 -10.86 -31.15 49.57
CA ALA A 263 -11.71 -32.31 49.28
C ALA A 263 -13.07 -31.94 48.64
N SER A 264 -13.76 -30.93 49.20
CA SER A 264 -15.10 -30.52 48.74
C SER A 264 -15.11 -29.88 47.35
N ASN A 265 -13.99 -29.28 46.94
CA ASN A 265 -13.93 -28.48 45.72
C ASN A 265 -13.78 -29.32 44.44
N MET A 266 -13.55 -30.63 44.54
CA MET A 266 -13.35 -31.49 43.36
C MET A 266 -14.68 -32.02 42.82
N GLU A 267 -15.56 -32.56 43.68
CA GLU A 267 -16.90 -33.04 43.29
C GLU A 267 -17.79 -31.89 42.77
N ALA A 268 -17.69 -30.71 43.38
CA ALA A 268 -18.37 -29.51 42.90
C ALA A 268 -17.93 -29.13 41.48
N ALA A 269 -16.61 -29.10 41.22
CA ALA A 269 -16.04 -28.70 39.93
C ALA A 269 -16.40 -29.67 38.79
N GLU A 270 -16.52 -30.98 39.06
CA GLU A 270 -16.99 -31.93 38.04
C GLU A 270 -18.48 -31.70 37.70
N SER A 271 -19.33 -31.45 38.70
CA SER A 271 -20.74 -31.15 38.47
C SER A 271 -20.98 -29.81 37.74
N GLU A 272 -20.16 -28.78 38.00
CA GLU A 272 -20.20 -27.53 37.24
C GLU A 272 -19.66 -27.72 35.82
N ALA A 273 -18.60 -28.53 35.62
CA ALA A 273 -18.02 -28.80 34.31
C ALA A 273 -18.92 -29.64 33.39
N GLU A 274 -19.86 -30.42 33.93
CA GLU A 274 -20.88 -31.12 33.15
C GLU A 274 -22.01 -30.15 32.74
N ASN A 275 -22.57 -29.38 33.70
CA ASN A 275 -23.57 -28.35 33.41
C ASN A 275 -23.08 -27.29 32.42
N VAL A 276 -21.82 -26.85 32.51
CA VAL A 276 -21.24 -25.89 31.55
C VAL A 276 -21.14 -26.48 30.14
N LYS A 277 -20.84 -27.78 29.98
CA LYS A 277 -20.83 -28.43 28.66
C LYS A 277 -22.22 -28.59 28.08
N ASP A 278 -23.23 -28.91 28.90
CA ASP A 278 -24.60 -29.00 28.42
C ASP A 278 -25.13 -27.63 28.00
N ILE A 279 -24.84 -26.57 28.78
CA ILE A 279 -25.11 -25.17 28.42
C ILE A 279 -24.35 -24.76 27.17
N GLU A 280 -23.06 -25.08 27.02
CA GLU A 280 -22.33 -24.85 25.76
C GLU A 280 -22.96 -25.63 24.60
N SER A 281 -23.49 -26.83 24.82
CA SER A 281 -24.18 -27.62 23.79
C SER A 281 -25.53 -27.00 23.40
N GLU A 282 -26.30 -26.46 24.34
CA GLU A 282 -27.58 -25.79 24.07
C GLU A 282 -27.38 -24.42 23.45
N VAL A 283 -26.41 -23.63 23.93
CA VAL A 283 -26.01 -22.37 23.33
C VAL A 283 -25.47 -22.60 21.92
N ARG A 284 -24.69 -23.67 21.69
CA ARG A 284 -24.25 -24.08 20.35
C ARG A 284 -25.42 -24.50 19.46
N LYS A 285 -26.30 -25.41 19.90
CA LYS A 285 -27.49 -25.81 19.12
C LYS A 285 -28.43 -24.63 18.82
N THR A 286 -28.51 -23.67 19.74
CA THR A 286 -29.28 -22.42 19.56
C THR A 286 -28.56 -21.45 18.63
N ALA A 287 -27.22 -21.39 18.63
CA ALA A 287 -26.43 -20.62 17.68
C ALA A 287 -26.46 -21.23 16.27
N GLU A 288 -26.41 -22.55 16.14
CA GLU A 288 -26.60 -23.29 14.88
C GLU A 288 -28.01 -23.05 14.32
N LYS A 289 -29.07 -23.23 15.14
CA LYS A 289 -30.45 -22.86 14.74
C LYS A 289 -30.67 -21.36 14.48
N ALA A 290 -29.85 -20.49 15.06
CA ALA A 290 -29.85 -19.06 14.75
C ALA A 290 -29.01 -18.71 13.52
N ALA A 291 -28.08 -19.58 13.09
CA ALA A 291 -27.37 -19.47 11.83
C ALA A 291 -28.27 -19.91 10.67
N ASP A 292 -28.96 -21.06 10.79
CA ASP A 292 -29.98 -21.51 9.83
C ASP A 292 -31.03 -20.41 9.58
N ARG A 293 -31.50 -19.76 10.66
CA ARG A 293 -32.49 -18.67 10.59
C ARG A 293 -31.98 -17.34 10.04
N ARG A 294 -30.68 -17.15 9.76
CA ARG A 294 -30.16 -15.89 9.16
C ARG A 294 -30.44 -15.77 7.67
N PHE A 295 -30.72 -16.88 6.98
CA PHE A 295 -30.53 -16.96 5.52
C PHE A 295 -31.80 -17.12 4.69
N ASP A 296 -32.95 -17.47 5.28
CA ASP A 296 -34.18 -17.81 4.53
C ASP A 296 -35.12 -16.61 4.20
N GLU A 297 -34.97 -15.44 4.83
CA GLU A 297 -36.01 -14.37 4.82
C GLU A 297 -35.65 -13.06 4.05
N ASN A 298 -35.15 -13.13 2.81
CA ASN A 298 -35.35 -12.01 1.84
C ASN A 298 -35.14 -12.41 0.35
N PRO A 299 -36.21 -12.65 -0.44
CA PRO A 299 -36.08 -13.02 -1.85
C PRO A 299 -36.02 -11.83 -2.83
N ALA A 300 -36.20 -10.58 -2.37
CA ALA A 300 -36.34 -9.41 -3.26
C ALA A 300 -34.98 -8.76 -3.61
N PRO A 301 -34.64 -8.54 -4.90
CA PRO A 301 -33.33 -8.05 -5.33
C PRO A 301 -33.12 -6.52 -5.12
N ARG A 302 -33.15 -6.06 -3.86
CA ARG A 302 -33.01 -4.65 -3.42
C ARG A 302 -31.98 -3.86 -4.26
N ILE A 303 -32.35 -2.69 -4.79
CA ILE A 303 -31.42 -1.80 -5.49
C ILE A 303 -30.56 -1.07 -4.45
N LEU A 304 -29.34 -1.57 -4.24
CA LEU A 304 -28.46 -1.08 -3.18
C LEU A 304 -27.99 0.38 -3.39
N ILE A 305 -27.79 0.77 -4.66
CA ILE A 305 -27.24 2.06 -5.08
C ILE A 305 -28.20 2.75 -6.06
N ARG A 306 -28.57 3.99 -5.72
CA ARG A 306 -29.40 4.88 -6.53
C ARG A 306 -28.66 6.19 -6.77
N TYR A 307 -28.48 6.55 -8.03
CA TYR A 307 -27.82 7.76 -8.48
C TYR A 307 -28.80 8.96 -8.49
N PRO A 308 -28.30 10.20 -8.69
CA PRO A 308 -29.16 11.33 -9.03
C PRO A 308 -30.06 11.04 -10.24
N GLU A 309 -31.25 11.61 -10.26
CA GLU A 309 -32.31 11.31 -11.25
C GLU A 309 -31.83 11.47 -12.71
N TYR A 310 -30.97 12.46 -12.98
CA TYR A 310 -30.42 12.69 -14.33
C TYR A 310 -29.49 11.56 -14.83
N ILE A 311 -28.90 10.79 -13.91
CA ILE A 311 -28.08 9.60 -14.22
C ILE A 311 -28.97 8.37 -14.30
N GLU A 312 -29.95 8.21 -13.39
CA GLU A 312 -30.92 7.10 -13.47
C GLU A 312 -31.73 7.12 -14.77
N ALA A 313 -32.16 8.30 -15.24
CA ALA A 313 -32.84 8.46 -16.52
C ALA A 313 -31.94 8.08 -17.71
N ALA A 314 -30.65 8.41 -17.65
CA ALA A 314 -29.67 8.03 -18.67
C ALA A 314 -29.39 6.51 -18.67
N ILE A 315 -29.28 5.89 -17.49
CA ILE A 315 -29.17 4.43 -17.32
C ILE A 315 -30.42 3.75 -17.89
N ALA A 316 -31.62 4.26 -17.62
CA ALA A 316 -32.87 3.72 -18.14
C ALA A 316 -32.94 3.78 -19.68
N ARG A 317 -32.50 4.89 -20.31
CA ARG A 317 -32.40 5.00 -21.78
C ARG A 317 -31.37 4.02 -22.37
N LEU A 318 -30.23 3.82 -21.73
CA LEU A 318 -29.15 2.92 -22.23
C LEU A 318 -29.47 1.43 -22.03
N THR A 319 -30.15 1.06 -20.95
CA THR A 319 -30.42 -0.34 -20.57
C THR A 319 -30.98 -1.22 -21.71
N PRO A 320 -32.02 -0.82 -22.48
CA PRO A 320 -32.55 -1.66 -23.56
C PRO A 320 -31.60 -1.83 -24.76
N VAL A 321 -30.70 -0.88 -25.02
CA VAL A 321 -29.72 -0.96 -26.12
C VAL A 321 -28.53 -1.83 -25.70
N VAL A 322 -28.02 -1.61 -24.49
CA VAL A 322 -26.90 -2.40 -23.93
C VAL A 322 -27.32 -3.84 -23.68
N ARG A 323 -28.58 -4.12 -23.30
CA ARG A 323 -29.10 -5.49 -23.15
C ARG A 323 -29.06 -6.31 -24.44
N LYS A 324 -29.17 -5.69 -25.62
CA LYS A 324 -29.08 -6.38 -26.92
C LYS A 324 -27.65 -6.72 -27.35
N THR A 325 -26.65 -6.07 -26.75
CA THR A 325 -25.24 -6.09 -27.21
C THR A 325 -24.27 -6.65 -26.16
N ALA A 326 -24.63 -6.62 -24.88
CA ALA A 326 -23.88 -7.26 -23.81
C ALA A 326 -24.20 -8.76 -23.75
N GLY A 327 -23.14 -9.59 -23.77
CA GLY A 327 -23.25 -11.03 -23.55
C GLY A 327 -23.54 -11.40 -22.09
N GLU A 328 -23.75 -12.69 -21.85
CA GLU A 328 -24.06 -13.19 -20.51
C GLU A 328 -22.86 -13.08 -19.54
N GLY A 329 -23.17 -12.75 -18.28
CA GLY A 329 -22.20 -12.63 -17.18
C GLY A 329 -22.13 -11.23 -16.57
N VAL A 330 -22.19 -10.17 -17.38
CA VAL A 330 -21.99 -8.78 -16.91
C VAL A 330 -23.29 -8.14 -16.42
N ASN A 331 -23.24 -7.44 -15.28
CA ASN A 331 -24.39 -6.65 -14.81
C ASN A 331 -24.64 -5.42 -15.71
N ILE A 332 -25.71 -5.49 -16.51
CA ILE A 332 -26.13 -4.44 -17.45
C ILE A 332 -26.29 -3.07 -16.76
N ARG A 333 -26.85 -3.00 -15.55
CA ARG A 333 -27.05 -1.71 -14.85
C ARG A 333 -25.72 -1.06 -14.48
N TRP A 334 -24.75 -1.85 -14.00
CA TRP A 334 -23.39 -1.39 -13.72
C TRP A 334 -22.71 -0.92 -15.02
N LEU A 335 -22.80 -1.71 -16.10
CA LEU A 335 -22.21 -1.39 -17.39
C LEU A 335 -22.77 -0.07 -17.97
N CYS A 336 -24.09 0.14 -17.95
CA CYS A 336 -24.70 1.41 -18.35
C CYS A 336 -24.21 2.59 -17.49
N ALA A 337 -24.16 2.43 -16.17
CA ALA A 337 -23.65 3.47 -15.27
C ALA A 337 -22.17 3.80 -15.53
N ARG A 338 -21.34 2.80 -15.84
CA ARG A 338 -19.92 2.98 -16.15
C ARG A 338 -19.66 3.59 -17.54
N LEU A 339 -20.45 3.24 -18.56
CA LEU A 339 -20.36 3.85 -19.89
C LEU A 339 -20.63 5.37 -19.85
N LEU A 340 -21.51 5.82 -18.96
CA LEU A 340 -21.78 7.25 -18.73
C LEU A 340 -20.59 8.00 -18.09
N ASP A 341 -19.83 7.36 -17.20
CA ASP A 341 -18.67 7.97 -16.52
C ASP A 341 -17.51 8.30 -17.50
N SER A 342 -17.47 7.64 -18.66
CA SER A 342 -16.63 8.03 -19.81
C SER A 342 -15.11 7.96 -19.57
N ASN A 343 -14.66 7.14 -18.63
CA ASN A 343 -13.24 6.91 -18.33
C ASN A 343 -12.53 6.14 -19.48
N GLU A 344 -11.43 6.68 -20.00
CA GLU A 344 -10.69 6.10 -21.14
C GLU A 344 -10.19 4.68 -20.84
N ASN A 345 -9.59 4.46 -19.66
CA ASN A 345 -9.05 3.17 -19.22
C ASN A 345 -10.15 2.11 -19.02
N LEU A 346 -11.43 2.51 -18.92
CA LEU A 346 -12.58 1.60 -18.93
C LEU A 346 -13.00 1.28 -20.37
N MET A 347 -13.06 2.27 -21.25
CA MET A 347 -13.43 2.07 -22.65
C MET A 347 -12.48 1.11 -23.37
N GLU A 348 -11.20 1.08 -23.00
CA GLU A 348 -10.23 0.08 -23.49
C GLU A 348 -10.58 -1.35 -23.02
N ALA A 349 -10.96 -1.54 -21.75
CA ALA A 349 -11.37 -2.85 -21.25
C ALA A 349 -12.73 -3.30 -21.82
N VAL A 350 -13.68 -2.38 -22.00
CA VAL A 350 -14.95 -2.67 -22.68
C VAL A 350 -14.69 -3.06 -24.15
N ARG A 351 -13.71 -2.46 -24.85
CA ARG A 351 -13.28 -2.93 -26.18
C ARG A 351 -12.66 -4.33 -26.15
N LYS A 352 -11.83 -4.63 -25.12
CA LYS A 352 -11.10 -5.90 -24.95
C LYS A 352 -12.02 -7.08 -24.59
N TYR A 353 -12.98 -6.89 -23.69
CA TYR A 353 -13.84 -7.96 -23.17
C TYR A 353 -15.29 -7.94 -23.69
N LEU A 354 -15.78 -6.79 -24.18
CA LEU A 354 -17.17 -6.57 -24.62
C LEU A 354 -17.22 -5.86 -25.99
N THR A 355 -16.41 -6.33 -26.94
CA THR A 355 -16.28 -5.74 -28.29
C THR A 355 -17.62 -5.43 -28.98
N PRO A 356 -18.67 -6.29 -28.93
CA PRO A 356 -19.98 -5.97 -29.53
C PRO A 356 -20.66 -4.73 -28.93
N VAL A 357 -20.47 -4.44 -27.64
CA VAL A 357 -20.97 -3.21 -27.01
C VAL A 357 -20.14 -2.02 -27.49
N ALA A 358 -18.81 -2.18 -27.51
CA ALA A 358 -17.87 -1.10 -27.83
C ALA A 358 -17.89 -0.64 -29.30
N GLU A 359 -18.24 -1.53 -30.23
CA GLU A 359 -18.35 -1.24 -31.66
C GLU A 359 -19.78 -0.90 -32.09
N SER A 360 -20.78 -1.07 -31.22
CA SER A 360 -22.18 -0.77 -31.55
C SER A 360 -22.41 0.73 -31.77
N LEU A 361 -22.92 1.06 -32.96
CA LEU A 361 -23.21 2.44 -33.35
C LEU A 361 -24.36 3.03 -32.52
N GLU A 362 -25.36 2.22 -32.16
CA GLU A 362 -26.53 2.64 -31.35
C GLU A 362 -26.15 3.09 -29.92
N VAL A 363 -25.27 2.35 -29.24
CA VAL A 363 -24.78 2.76 -27.91
C VAL A 363 -23.91 4.01 -28.04
N SER A 364 -23.09 4.09 -29.10
CA SER A 364 -22.22 5.24 -29.36
C SER A 364 -23.00 6.53 -29.65
N SER A 365 -24.08 6.46 -30.43
CA SER A 365 -24.94 7.62 -30.72
C SER A 365 -25.75 8.05 -29.49
N LEU A 366 -26.34 7.10 -28.76
CA LEU A 366 -27.14 7.42 -27.57
C LEU A 366 -26.28 8.00 -26.43
N LEU A 367 -25.03 7.54 -26.29
CA LEU A 367 -24.06 8.18 -25.38
C LEU A 367 -23.65 9.59 -25.84
N ALA A 368 -23.64 9.88 -27.14
CA ALA A 368 -23.41 11.23 -27.65
C ALA A 368 -24.60 12.16 -27.34
N GLU A 369 -25.83 11.73 -27.65
CA GLU A 369 -27.07 12.46 -27.32
C GLU A 369 -27.14 12.86 -25.84
N ILE A 370 -26.92 11.90 -24.93
CA ILE A 370 -26.98 12.13 -23.48
C ILE A 370 -25.90 13.14 -23.05
N ARG A 371 -24.69 13.08 -23.63
CA ARG A 371 -23.60 14.03 -23.35
C ARG A 371 -23.89 15.44 -23.88
N GLU A 372 -24.56 15.57 -25.03
CA GLU A 372 -24.99 16.89 -25.53
C GLU A 372 -26.13 17.47 -24.69
N GLU A 373 -27.14 16.68 -24.32
CA GLU A 373 -28.21 17.08 -23.40
C GLU A 373 -27.65 17.54 -22.03
N TRP A 374 -26.65 16.84 -21.48
CA TRP A 374 -25.96 17.25 -20.26
C TRP A 374 -25.17 18.56 -20.43
N LYS A 375 -24.48 18.73 -21.56
CA LYS A 375 -23.71 19.93 -21.90
C LYS A 375 -24.60 21.17 -22.06
N GLU A 376 -25.78 21.03 -22.66
CA GLU A 376 -26.82 22.09 -22.72
C GLU A 376 -27.33 22.46 -21.33
N ARG A 377 -27.57 21.45 -20.46
CA ARG A 377 -27.93 21.64 -19.05
C ARG A 377 -26.77 22.15 -18.16
N GLY A 378 -25.59 22.44 -18.72
CA GLY A 378 -24.42 22.93 -17.98
C GLY A 378 -23.76 21.88 -17.06
N ILE A 379 -24.07 20.60 -17.24
CA ILE A 379 -23.47 19.48 -16.51
C ILE A 379 -22.18 19.08 -17.25
N THR A 380 -21.03 19.21 -16.58
CA THR A 380 -19.74 18.77 -17.13
C THR A 380 -19.47 17.31 -16.76
N GLN A 381 -18.74 16.58 -17.61
CA GLN A 381 -18.41 15.16 -17.37
C GLN A 381 -17.83 14.92 -15.97
N LYS A 382 -16.92 15.80 -15.53
CA LYS A 382 -16.33 15.73 -14.18
C LYS A 382 -17.40 15.79 -13.07
N ARG A 383 -18.44 16.62 -13.23
CA ARG A 383 -19.54 16.71 -12.25
C ARG A 383 -20.29 15.38 -12.15
N VAL A 384 -20.46 14.66 -13.26
CA VAL A 384 -21.07 13.32 -13.27
C VAL A 384 -20.23 12.35 -12.45
N SER A 385 -18.91 12.30 -12.69
CA SER A 385 -17.99 11.46 -11.92
C SER A 385 -17.94 11.82 -10.42
N ASP A 386 -17.86 13.12 -10.10
CA ASP A 386 -17.88 13.62 -8.72
C ASP A 386 -19.22 13.28 -8.02
N ASP A 387 -20.37 13.48 -8.70
CA ASP A 387 -21.71 13.12 -8.20
C ASP A 387 -21.82 11.60 -7.98
N MET A 388 -21.43 10.77 -8.95
CA MET A 388 -21.44 9.30 -8.82
C MET A 388 -20.58 8.81 -7.66
N ALA A 389 -19.33 9.28 -7.56
CA ALA A 389 -18.42 8.92 -6.46
C ALA A 389 -19.01 9.30 -5.09
N SER A 390 -19.69 10.45 -5.01
CA SER A 390 -20.32 10.92 -3.78
C SER A 390 -21.51 10.06 -3.30
N VAL A 391 -22.13 9.26 -4.18
CA VAL A 391 -23.19 8.31 -3.80
C VAL A 391 -22.61 7.15 -3.00
N PHE A 392 -21.50 6.55 -3.45
CA PHE A 392 -20.84 5.45 -2.74
C PHE A 392 -20.40 5.86 -1.33
N VAL A 393 -19.79 7.05 -1.20
CA VAL A 393 -19.36 7.59 0.11
C VAL A 393 -20.55 7.79 1.04
N ARG A 394 -21.62 8.48 0.59
CA ARG A 394 -22.82 8.73 1.41
C ARG A 394 -23.59 7.45 1.76
N LYS A 395 -23.59 6.45 0.88
CA LYS A 395 -24.18 5.13 1.15
C LYS A 395 -23.35 4.33 2.16
N ALA A 396 -22.02 4.38 2.08
CA ALA A 396 -21.12 3.75 3.04
C ALA A 396 -21.27 4.36 4.45
N GLU A 397 -21.30 5.70 4.55
CA GLU A 397 -21.61 6.43 5.78
C GLU A 397 -22.95 5.98 6.38
N PHE A 398 -24.02 5.94 5.56
CA PHE A 398 -25.35 5.51 5.99
C PHE A 398 -25.37 4.06 6.51
N ILE A 399 -24.67 3.13 5.83
CA ILE A 399 -24.61 1.73 6.25
C ILE A 399 -23.85 1.59 7.57
N CYS A 400 -22.70 2.26 7.73
CA CYS A 400 -21.94 2.27 8.99
C CYS A 400 -22.67 2.99 10.13
N ARG A 401 -23.55 3.95 9.86
CA ARG A 401 -24.24 4.76 10.87
C ARG A 401 -25.08 3.88 11.82
N GLY A 402 -24.57 3.74 13.04
CA GLY A 402 -25.14 2.89 14.10
C GLY A 402 -24.77 1.40 14.00
N ALA A 403 -24.14 0.95 12.91
CA ALA A 403 -23.61 -0.41 12.80
C ALA A 403 -22.20 -0.52 13.43
N VAL A 404 -21.40 0.55 13.37
CA VAL A 404 -20.10 0.67 14.04
C VAL A 404 -20.22 1.64 15.22
N VAL A 405 -19.69 1.25 16.39
CA VAL A 405 -19.66 2.06 17.61
C VAL A 405 -18.21 2.21 18.07
N TYR A 406 -17.80 3.47 18.29
CA TYR A 406 -16.46 3.83 18.75
C TYR A 406 -16.51 4.26 20.23
N GLU A 407 -16.25 3.34 21.14
CA GLU A 407 -16.37 3.57 22.59
C GLU A 407 -15.30 4.55 23.09
N ASN A 408 -14.13 4.61 22.44
CA ASN A 408 -12.99 5.44 22.86
C ASN A 408 -12.64 6.57 21.85
N GLN A 409 -13.43 7.64 21.85
CA GLN A 409 -13.16 8.88 21.08
C GLN A 409 -11.81 9.56 21.39
N LYS A 410 -11.04 9.12 22.39
CA LYS A 410 -9.78 9.75 22.81
C LYS A 410 -8.52 9.06 22.26
N TYR A 411 -8.62 7.86 21.70
CA TYR A 411 -7.48 7.07 21.20
C TYR A 411 -6.62 7.85 20.18
N ASP A 412 -7.27 8.41 19.16
CA ASP A 412 -6.65 9.09 18.00
C ASP A 412 -6.09 10.50 18.32
N LYS A 413 -6.11 10.95 19.58
CA LYS A 413 -5.71 12.33 19.94
C LYS A 413 -4.21 12.60 19.84
N LYS A 414 -3.36 11.58 19.98
CA LYS A 414 -1.89 11.73 19.82
C LYS A 414 -1.50 11.79 18.35
N ASP A 415 -1.98 10.83 17.57
CA ASP A 415 -1.73 10.72 16.14
C ASP A 415 -2.24 11.98 15.39
N ARG A 416 -3.45 12.46 15.67
CA ARG A 416 -3.95 13.76 15.13
C ARG A 416 -3.08 14.96 15.51
N LEU A 417 -2.46 14.98 16.69
CA LEU A 417 -1.59 16.08 17.11
C LEU A 417 -0.23 16.01 16.41
N LEU A 418 0.35 14.82 16.27
CA LEU A 418 1.57 14.57 15.50
C LEU A 418 1.37 14.87 14.01
N ASP A 419 0.27 14.42 13.41
CA ASP A 419 -0.06 14.74 12.02
C ASP A 419 -0.36 16.22 11.83
N ARG A 420 -1.06 16.90 12.76
CA ARG A 420 -1.21 18.36 12.71
C ARG A 420 0.13 19.10 12.81
N LEU A 421 1.11 18.56 13.53
CA LEU A 421 2.46 19.12 13.65
C LEU A 421 3.29 18.89 12.37
N PHE A 422 3.30 17.67 11.84
CA PHE A 422 4.17 17.26 10.73
C PHE A 422 3.58 17.52 9.33
N THR A 423 2.26 17.60 9.15
CA THR A 423 1.62 17.81 7.84
C THR A 423 1.16 19.25 7.57
N SER A 424 1.28 20.14 8.57
CA SER A 424 0.90 21.55 8.40
C SER A 424 1.83 22.26 7.41
N LYS A 425 1.26 23.12 6.56
CA LYS A 425 2.01 23.89 5.54
C LYS A 425 3.08 24.82 6.14
N ALA A 426 2.94 25.20 7.42
CA ALA A 426 3.85 26.12 8.10
C ALA A 426 4.91 25.40 8.95
N THR A 427 4.57 24.27 9.58
CA THR A 427 5.45 23.53 10.50
C THR A 427 6.08 22.29 9.86
N GLY A 428 5.41 21.67 8.90
CA GLY A 428 5.87 20.44 8.25
C GLY A 428 7.18 20.59 7.50
N PHE A 429 7.33 21.63 6.67
CA PHE A 429 8.59 21.87 5.95
C PHE A 429 9.77 22.23 6.87
N PRO A 430 9.66 23.16 7.85
CA PRO A 430 10.75 23.41 8.80
C PRO A 430 11.13 22.18 9.62
N ILE A 431 10.16 21.40 10.12
CA ILE A 431 10.44 20.20 10.93
C ILE A 431 11.08 19.09 10.08
N MET A 432 10.64 18.92 8.83
CA MET A 432 11.28 18.02 7.86
C MET A 432 12.74 18.39 7.62
N PHE A 433 13.04 19.68 7.45
CA PHE A 433 14.41 20.14 7.27
C PHE A 433 15.24 19.98 8.55
N LEU A 434 14.67 20.26 9.73
CA LEU A 434 15.34 20.06 11.03
C LEU A 434 15.65 18.59 11.33
N ILE A 435 14.70 17.68 11.06
CA ILE A 435 14.92 16.24 11.25
C ILE A 435 15.98 15.74 10.26
N LEU A 436 15.93 16.16 9.00
CA LEU A 436 16.94 15.79 8.00
C LEU A 436 18.35 16.31 8.38
N LEU A 437 18.46 17.56 8.82
CA LEU A 437 19.71 18.12 9.36
C LEU A 437 20.19 17.38 10.61
N GLY A 438 19.29 16.98 11.51
CA GLY A 438 19.63 16.18 12.70
C GLY A 438 20.18 14.80 12.34
N VAL A 439 19.56 14.13 11.35
CA VAL A 439 20.07 12.86 10.79
C VAL A 439 21.43 13.05 10.16
N PHE A 440 21.64 14.10 9.36
CA PHE A 440 22.95 14.40 8.75
C PHE A 440 24.02 14.71 9.79
N TRP A 441 23.74 15.56 10.77
CA TRP A 441 24.68 15.93 11.82
C TRP A 441 25.12 14.70 12.63
N LEU A 442 24.16 13.87 13.04
CA LEU A 442 24.44 12.61 13.74
C LEU A 442 25.20 11.62 12.83
N THR A 443 24.86 11.55 11.54
CA THR A 443 25.58 10.71 10.57
C THR A 443 27.04 11.16 10.41
N ILE A 444 27.31 12.45 10.18
CA ILE A 444 28.66 12.96 9.91
C ILE A 444 29.50 12.93 11.19
N THR A 445 29.04 13.56 12.27
CA THR A 445 29.78 13.58 13.54
C THR A 445 29.91 12.19 14.16
N GLY A 446 28.90 11.33 14.01
CA GLY A 446 28.92 9.95 14.50
C GLY A 446 29.76 9.01 13.64
N ALA A 447 29.96 9.28 12.34
CA ALA A 447 30.77 8.45 11.46
C ALA A 447 32.28 8.72 11.59
N ASN A 448 32.70 9.93 11.93
CA ASN A 448 34.12 10.28 12.01
C ASN A 448 34.91 9.34 12.93
N TYR A 449 34.40 9.05 14.13
CA TYR A 449 35.05 8.16 15.11
C TYR A 449 35.25 6.71 14.58
N PRO A 450 34.21 5.98 14.12
CA PRO A 450 34.41 4.65 13.52
C PRO A 450 35.18 4.68 12.18
N SER A 451 35.13 5.77 11.41
CA SER A 451 35.96 5.92 10.20
C SER A 451 37.46 6.03 10.54
N GLU A 452 37.80 6.77 11.59
CA GLU A 452 39.18 6.89 12.11
C GLU A 452 39.69 5.60 12.75
N LEU A 453 38.81 4.89 13.47
CA LEU A 453 39.12 3.56 14.02
C LEU A 453 39.38 2.53 12.91
N LEU A 454 38.53 2.52 11.87
CA LEU A 454 38.69 1.61 10.73
C LEU A 454 39.93 1.92 9.90
N SER A 455 40.22 3.20 9.62
CA SER A 455 41.40 3.56 8.84
C SER A 455 42.69 3.21 9.59
N THR A 456 42.76 3.51 10.89
CA THR A 456 43.90 3.12 11.74
C THR A 456 44.09 1.60 11.77
N GLY A 457 43.00 0.83 11.92
CA GLY A 457 43.04 -0.63 11.94
C GLY A 457 43.42 -1.26 10.59
N LEU A 458 42.91 -0.73 9.48
CA LEU A 458 43.18 -1.26 8.13
C LEU A 458 44.56 -0.86 7.62
N PHE A 459 45.04 0.36 7.88
CA PHE A 459 46.42 0.74 7.52
C PHE A 459 47.46 -0.02 8.37
N TRP A 460 47.17 -0.33 9.63
CA TRP A 460 48.00 -1.26 10.42
C TRP A 460 48.05 -2.68 9.81
N VAL A 461 46.98 -3.12 9.14
CA VAL A 461 46.99 -4.39 8.38
C VAL A 461 47.72 -4.25 7.04
N GLU A 462 47.68 -3.08 6.37
CA GLU A 462 48.43 -2.80 5.14
C GLU A 462 49.93 -3.04 5.35
N ASP A 463 50.50 -2.46 6.41
CA ASP A 463 51.92 -2.62 6.79
C ASP A 463 52.28 -4.11 6.99
N ARG A 464 51.44 -4.86 7.73
CA ARG A 464 51.68 -6.28 8.03
C ARG A 464 51.55 -7.20 6.81
N ILE A 465 50.67 -6.87 5.87
CA ILE A 465 50.57 -7.61 4.60
C ILE A 465 51.82 -7.34 3.75
N SER A 466 52.31 -6.09 3.71
CA SER A 466 53.54 -5.72 2.99
C SER A 466 54.77 -6.43 3.57
N GLU A 467 54.95 -6.41 4.90
CA GLU A 467 56.00 -7.18 5.61
C GLU A 467 55.96 -8.67 5.24
N LEU A 468 54.77 -9.29 5.26
CA LEU A 468 54.59 -10.71 4.96
C LEU A 468 54.89 -11.05 3.49
N PHE A 469 54.47 -10.21 2.55
CA PHE A 469 54.72 -10.43 1.13
C PHE A 469 56.19 -10.28 0.77
N LEU A 470 56.92 -9.34 1.40
CA LEU A 470 58.37 -9.25 1.28
C LEU A 470 59.07 -10.47 1.90
N ALA A 471 58.61 -10.96 3.06
CA ALA A 471 59.16 -12.16 3.71
C ALA A 471 58.92 -13.46 2.91
N ILE A 472 57.85 -13.52 2.12
CA ILE A 472 57.56 -14.62 1.17
C ILE A 472 58.42 -14.51 -0.12
N GLY A 473 59.13 -13.40 -0.32
CA GLY A 473 59.97 -13.16 -1.49
C GLY A 473 59.19 -12.67 -2.72
N MET A 474 58.01 -12.08 -2.52
CA MET A 474 57.20 -11.55 -3.62
C MET A 474 57.88 -10.30 -4.23
N PRO A 475 57.90 -10.13 -5.57
CA PRO A 475 58.54 -8.97 -6.20
C PRO A 475 57.94 -7.65 -5.71
N VAL A 476 58.80 -6.66 -5.40
CA VAL A 476 58.40 -5.34 -4.86
C VAL A 476 57.30 -4.69 -5.70
N LEU A 477 57.45 -4.67 -7.02
CA LEU A 477 56.45 -4.15 -7.97
C LEU A 477 55.05 -4.78 -7.80
N LEU A 478 54.98 -6.09 -7.47
CA LEU A 478 53.72 -6.80 -7.27
C LEU A 478 53.15 -6.57 -5.87
N ASN A 479 54.02 -6.37 -4.87
CA ASN A 479 53.61 -5.96 -3.52
C ASN A 479 52.97 -4.56 -3.57
N ASP A 480 53.69 -3.57 -4.10
CA ASP A 480 53.24 -2.18 -4.17
C ASP A 480 51.92 -2.05 -4.96
N LEU A 481 51.80 -2.76 -6.09
CA LEU A 481 50.59 -2.81 -6.91
C LEU A 481 49.35 -3.35 -6.15
N LEU A 482 49.51 -4.44 -5.40
CA LEU A 482 48.41 -5.10 -4.70
C LEU A 482 48.10 -4.48 -3.34
N VAL A 483 49.11 -4.04 -2.61
CA VAL A 483 48.98 -3.50 -1.25
C VAL A 483 48.81 -1.99 -1.31
N HIS A 484 49.84 -1.23 -1.72
CA HIS A 484 49.79 0.23 -1.75
C HIS A 484 48.92 0.81 -2.89
N GLY A 485 48.59 0.00 -3.90
CA GLY A 485 47.58 0.27 -4.93
C GLY A 485 46.18 -0.21 -4.54
N VAL A 486 45.90 -1.51 -4.73
CA VAL A 486 44.54 -2.06 -4.57
C VAL A 486 44.06 -2.05 -3.12
N TYR A 487 44.81 -2.64 -2.18
CA TYR A 487 44.37 -2.74 -0.77
C TYR A 487 44.19 -1.36 -0.15
N ARG A 488 45.13 -0.44 -0.33
CA ARG A 488 45.09 0.92 0.23
C ARG A 488 43.85 1.71 -0.20
N VAL A 489 43.48 1.61 -1.48
CA VAL A 489 42.26 2.25 -2.01
C VAL A 489 41.00 1.59 -1.43
N LEU A 490 40.98 0.25 -1.31
CA LEU A 490 39.88 -0.45 -0.64
C LEU A 490 39.76 -0.10 0.84
N ALA A 491 40.87 -0.02 1.57
CA ALA A 491 40.92 0.36 2.98
C ALA A 491 40.37 1.77 3.20
N TRP A 492 40.74 2.73 2.34
CA TRP A 492 40.21 4.09 2.38
C TRP A 492 38.71 4.14 2.05
N VAL A 493 38.27 3.47 0.97
CA VAL A 493 36.84 3.40 0.60
C VAL A 493 35.99 2.75 1.70
N ILE A 494 36.44 1.64 2.29
CA ILE A 494 35.75 0.99 3.41
C ILE A 494 35.67 1.93 4.62
N SER A 495 36.80 2.52 5.03
CA SER A 495 36.86 3.39 6.20
C SER A 495 35.97 4.64 6.06
N VAL A 496 35.93 5.25 4.88
CA VAL A 496 35.19 6.51 4.64
C VAL A 496 33.71 6.25 4.30
N MET A 497 33.36 5.21 3.54
CA MET A 497 31.97 4.98 3.11
C MET A 497 31.14 4.12 4.06
N LEU A 498 31.72 3.12 4.74
CA LEU A 498 30.93 2.20 5.56
C LEU A 498 30.24 2.90 6.75
N PRO A 499 30.93 3.70 7.60
CA PRO A 499 30.30 4.22 8.81
C PRO A 499 29.17 5.23 8.59
N PRO A 500 29.26 6.21 7.65
CA PRO A 500 28.13 7.07 7.32
C PRO A 500 26.90 6.28 6.88
N MET A 501 27.07 5.25 6.04
CA MET A 501 25.94 4.43 5.59
C MET A 501 25.38 3.55 6.72
N ALA A 502 26.26 2.98 7.56
CA ALA A 502 25.89 2.14 8.69
C ALA A 502 25.14 2.91 9.80
N ILE A 503 25.28 4.24 9.87
CA ILE A 503 24.50 5.12 10.76
C ILE A 503 23.23 5.62 10.05
N PHE A 504 23.37 6.12 8.82
CA PHE A 504 22.25 6.72 8.07
C PHE A 504 21.12 5.73 7.80
N PHE A 505 21.42 4.51 7.31
CA PHE A 505 20.36 3.59 6.91
C PHE A 505 19.52 3.06 8.09
N PRO A 506 20.09 2.72 9.27
CA PRO A 506 19.27 2.45 10.45
C PRO A 506 18.43 3.65 10.90
N LEU A 507 18.98 4.86 10.97
CA LEU A 507 18.20 6.07 11.32
C LEU A 507 17.05 6.30 10.34
N PHE A 508 17.30 6.15 9.04
CA PHE A 508 16.29 6.28 8.00
C PHE A 508 15.20 5.22 8.13
N THR A 509 15.55 3.95 8.38
CA THR A 509 14.57 2.88 8.60
C THR A 509 13.81 3.04 9.92
N LEU A 510 14.37 3.69 10.95
CA LEU A 510 13.60 4.05 12.16
C LEU A 510 12.53 5.12 11.87
N LEU A 511 12.82 6.09 10.98
CA LEU A 511 11.83 7.07 10.49
C LEU A 511 10.81 6.45 9.52
N GLU A 512 11.20 5.41 8.79
CA GLU A 512 10.35 4.55 7.95
C GLU A 512 9.34 3.79 8.84
N ASP A 513 9.82 3.00 9.81
CA ASP A 513 9.03 2.21 10.77
C ASP A 513 8.10 3.06 11.65
N PHE A 514 8.53 4.25 12.09
CA PHE A 514 7.70 5.17 12.87
C PHE A 514 6.54 5.76 12.05
N GLY A 515 6.63 5.71 10.71
CA GLY A 515 5.61 6.26 9.80
C GLY A 515 5.84 7.73 9.44
N TYR A 516 7.03 8.30 9.70
CA TYR A 516 7.33 9.70 9.38
C TYR A 516 7.56 9.94 7.88
N LEU A 517 8.26 9.04 7.19
CA LEU A 517 8.58 9.21 5.77
C LEU A 517 7.33 9.34 4.86
N PRO A 518 6.21 8.63 5.08
CA PRO A 518 4.94 8.92 4.42
C PRO A 518 4.43 10.36 4.57
N ARG A 519 4.65 11.03 5.72
CA ARG A 519 4.30 12.45 5.90
C ARG A 519 5.24 13.37 5.11
N VAL A 520 6.52 13.02 5.01
CA VAL A 520 7.49 13.71 4.14
C VAL A 520 7.06 13.63 2.67
N ALA A 521 6.64 12.45 2.21
CA ALA A 521 6.08 12.26 0.86
C ALA A 521 4.80 13.08 0.65
N PHE A 522 3.87 13.09 1.61
CA PHE A 522 2.66 13.90 1.55
C PHE A 522 2.93 15.41 1.49
N ASN A 523 3.87 15.92 2.29
CA ASN A 523 4.26 17.34 2.26
C ASN A 523 4.85 17.76 0.91
N LEU A 524 5.70 16.91 0.32
CA LEU A 524 6.37 17.18 -0.94
C LEU A 524 5.55 16.80 -2.18
N ASP A 525 4.48 16.02 -2.04
CA ASP A 525 3.57 15.62 -3.13
C ASP A 525 3.06 16.82 -3.94
N ARG A 526 2.70 17.93 -3.26
CA ARG A 526 2.25 19.15 -3.95
C ARG A 526 3.35 19.81 -4.78
N CYS A 527 4.63 19.58 -4.47
CA CYS A 527 5.77 20.03 -5.27
C CYS A 527 6.03 19.07 -6.45
N PHE A 528 6.02 17.75 -6.23
CA PHE A 528 6.21 16.77 -7.30
C PHE A 528 5.06 16.77 -8.32
N LYS A 529 3.79 16.90 -7.89
CA LYS A 529 2.63 17.02 -8.80
C LYS A 529 2.68 18.27 -9.69
N ARG A 530 3.29 19.38 -9.24
CA ARG A 530 3.58 20.57 -10.07
C ARG A 530 4.63 20.32 -11.16
N CYS A 531 5.39 19.24 -11.04
CA CYS A 531 6.38 18.75 -12.00
C CYS A 531 5.87 17.52 -12.79
N ALA A 532 4.58 17.19 -12.66
CA ALA A 532 3.95 15.97 -13.20
C ALA A 532 4.68 14.67 -12.80
N ALA A 533 5.03 14.57 -11.52
CA ALA A 533 5.61 13.38 -10.90
C ALA A 533 4.93 13.08 -9.54
N CYS A 534 5.11 11.86 -9.04
CA CYS A 534 4.45 11.36 -7.83
C CYS A 534 5.24 11.68 -6.54
N GLY A 535 4.53 11.99 -5.43
CA GLY A 535 5.13 12.25 -4.12
C GLY A 535 6.01 11.11 -3.57
N LYS A 536 5.87 9.87 -4.08
CA LYS A 536 6.80 8.76 -3.81
C LYS A 536 8.27 9.09 -4.13
N GLN A 537 8.53 9.95 -5.11
CA GLN A 537 9.88 10.43 -5.47
C GLN A 537 10.58 11.17 -4.31
N ALA A 538 9.83 11.74 -3.36
CA ALA A 538 10.40 12.31 -2.15
C ALA A 538 11.15 11.27 -1.29
N LEU A 539 10.61 10.05 -1.19
CA LEU A 539 11.19 8.95 -0.41
C LEU A 539 12.53 8.51 -0.99
N THR A 540 12.59 8.39 -2.32
CA THR A 540 13.76 7.90 -3.06
C THR A 540 14.87 8.95 -3.08
N MET A 541 14.50 10.22 -3.26
CA MET A 541 15.36 11.39 -3.06
C MET A 541 15.95 11.43 -1.64
N CYS A 542 15.12 11.23 -0.60
CA CYS A 542 15.60 11.22 0.78
C CYS A 542 16.53 10.03 1.08
N MET A 543 16.36 8.89 0.40
CA MET A 543 17.29 7.74 0.47
C MET A 543 18.59 7.99 -0.32
N GLY A 544 18.53 8.81 -1.39
CA GLY A 544 19.70 9.25 -2.17
C GLY A 544 20.74 10.00 -1.35
N PHE A 545 20.30 10.87 -0.43
CA PHE A 545 21.17 11.57 0.52
C PHE A 545 22.10 10.63 1.30
N GLY A 546 21.62 9.42 1.64
CA GLY A 546 22.45 8.37 2.21
C GLY A 546 23.41 7.77 1.18
N CYS A 547 22.87 7.28 0.07
CA CYS A 547 23.62 6.83 -1.10
C CYS A 547 22.74 6.88 -2.36
N ASN A 548 23.22 7.52 -3.44
CA ASN A 548 22.45 7.64 -4.69
C ASN A 548 22.12 6.29 -5.32
N ALA A 549 23.00 5.28 -5.23
CA ALA A 549 22.71 3.92 -5.69
C ALA A 549 21.56 3.27 -4.89
N ALA A 550 21.50 3.51 -3.58
CA ALA A 550 20.42 3.01 -2.73
C ALA A 550 19.08 3.73 -3.05
N GLY A 551 19.10 5.04 -3.27
CA GLY A 551 17.92 5.80 -3.72
C GLY A 551 17.41 5.39 -5.11
N ILE A 552 18.32 5.10 -6.06
CA ILE A 552 17.99 4.58 -7.40
C ILE A 552 17.34 3.20 -7.32
N ILE A 553 17.84 2.30 -6.47
CA ILE A 553 17.16 1.02 -6.18
C ILE A 553 15.80 1.26 -5.50
N GLY A 554 15.71 2.28 -4.63
CA GLY A 554 14.47 2.75 -4.00
C GLY A 554 13.41 3.23 -4.99
N CYS A 555 13.78 3.70 -6.19
CA CYS A 555 12.84 4.08 -7.25
C CYS A 555 11.90 2.94 -7.69
N ARG A 556 12.19 1.68 -7.32
CA ARG A 556 11.24 0.55 -7.41
C ARG A 556 9.91 0.77 -6.67
N ILE A 557 9.80 1.76 -5.78
CA ILE A 557 8.57 2.06 -5.03
C ILE A 557 7.56 2.83 -5.91
N ILE A 558 8.02 3.43 -7.03
CA ILE A 558 7.19 4.21 -7.95
C ILE A 558 6.61 3.29 -9.03
N ASP A 559 5.29 3.39 -9.21
CA ASP A 559 4.50 2.44 -10.01
C ASP A 559 4.62 2.73 -11.51
N SER A 560 4.41 4.00 -11.88
CA SER A 560 4.55 4.45 -13.27
C SER A 560 6.00 4.31 -13.73
N PRO A 561 6.29 3.55 -14.81
CA PRO A 561 7.66 3.36 -15.30
C PRO A 561 8.30 4.66 -15.77
N ARG A 562 7.48 5.61 -16.24
CA ARG A 562 7.85 6.98 -16.61
C ARG A 562 8.35 7.78 -15.40
N GLU A 563 7.55 7.85 -14.35
CA GLU A 563 7.89 8.60 -13.12
C GLU A 563 9.08 7.95 -12.40
N ARG A 564 9.16 6.62 -12.44
CA ARG A 564 10.31 5.85 -11.94
C ARG A 564 11.61 6.21 -12.66
N LEU A 565 11.59 6.35 -13.99
CA LEU A 565 12.76 6.78 -14.77
C LEU A 565 13.17 8.23 -14.45
N ILE A 566 12.20 9.14 -14.33
CA ILE A 566 12.45 10.53 -13.89
C ILE A 566 13.10 10.54 -12.50
N ALA A 567 12.60 9.75 -11.56
CA ALA A 567 13.17 9.63 -10.22
C ALA A 567 14.60 9.06 -10.23
N MET A 568 14.87 8.02 -11.04
CA MET A 568 16.22 7.46 -11.17
C MET A 568 17.24 8.49 -11.71
N ILE A 569 16.88 9.22 -12.78
CA ILE A 569 17.74 10.26 -13.37
C ILE A 569 17.96 11.42 -12.38
N THR A 570 16.88 11.93 -11.79
CA THR A 570 16.93 13.12 -10.95
C THR A 570 17.53 12.90 -9.57
N ASN A 571 17.69 11.63 -9.13
CA ASN A 571 18.42 11.30 -7.91
C ASN A 571 19.93 11.63 -7.99
N ASN A 572 20.49 11.86 -9.19
CA ASN A 572 21.89 12.29 -9.32
C ASN A 572 22.12 13.73 -8.81
N PHE A 573 21.09 14.59 -8.82
CA PHE A 573 21.17 15.96 -8.28
C PHE A 573 21.07 16.01 -6.75
N VAL A 574 20.83 14.86 -6.11
CA VAL A 574 20.92 14.71 -4.66
C VAL A 574 22.40 14.53 -4.27
N PRO A 575 22.95 15.39 -3.41
CA PRO A 575 24.29 15.17 -2.85
C PRO A 575 24.22 14.05 -1.82
N CYS A 576 24.85 12.91 -2.13
CA CYS A 576 24.98 11.79 -1.20
C CYS A 576 26.18 11.96 -0.27
N ASN A 577 26.23 11.19 0.82
CA ASN A 577 27.34 11.18 1.80
C ASN A 577 28.75 11.18 1.16
N GLY A 578 28.97 10.40 0.09
CA GLY A 578 30.27 10.32 -0.60
C GLY A 578 30.70 11.60 -1.32
N ARG A 579 29.77 12.52 -1.61
CA ARG A 579 30.04 13.84 -2.22
C ARG A 579 30.21 14.96 -1.19
N PHE A 580 29.85 14.75 0.08
CA PHE A 580 30.02 15.79 1.10
C PHE A 580 31.50 16.15 1.37
N PRO A 581 32.48 15.23 1.43
CA PRO A 581 33.88 15.59 1.65
C PRO A 581 34.44 16.54 0.58
N THR A 582 34.15 16.29 -0.70
CA THR A 582 34.59 17.15 -1.81
C THR A 582 33.85 18.50 -1.82
N MET A 583 32.55 18.50 -1.56
CA MET A 583 31.78 19.76 -1.41
C MET A 583 32.29 20.60 -0.24
N ILE A 584 32.56 20.00 0.92
CA ILE A 584 33.11 20.68 2.09
C ILE A 584 34.52 21.23 1.79
N ALA A 585 35.39 20.44 1.15
CA ALA A 585 36.72 20.91 0.76
C ALA A 585 36.68 22.13 -0.18
N ILE A 586 35.81 22.10 -1.20
CA ILE A 586 35.61 23.22 -2.14
C ILE A 586 35.03 24.44 -1.40
N ILE A 587 34.00 24.26 -0.56
CA ILE A 587 33.41 25.35 0.23
C ILE A 587 34.47 25.98 1.15
N THR A 588 35.31 25.17 1.82
CA THR A 588 36.38 25.67 2.68
C THR A 588 37.45 26.42 1.89
N MET A 589 37.88 25.87 0.75
CA MET A 589 38.92 26.48 -0.10
C MET A 589 38.49 27.84 -0.66
N PHE A 590 37.26 27.97 -1.18
CA PHE A 590 36.78 29.18 -1.85
C PHE A 590 36.10 30.21 -0.91
N PHE A 591 35.43 29.77 0.17
CA PHE A 591 34.59 30.64 1.01
C PHE A 591 35.04 30.76 2.46
N VAL A 592 35.89 29.86 2.97
CA VAL A 592 36.42 29.96 4.36
C VAL A 592 37.82 30.55 4.39
N GLY A 593 38.66 30.29 3.37
CA GLY A 593 40.02 30.85 3.28
C GLY A 593 40.09 32.39 3.30
N SER A 594 38.98 33.08 3.00
CA SER A 594 38.83 34.54 3.04
C SER A 594 38.15 35.07 4.33
N ALA A 595 37.63 34.19 5.20
CA ALA A 595 36.76 34.54 6.32
C ALA A 595 37.31 34.02 7.67
N ALA A 596 38.40 34.62 8.13
CA ALA A 596 39.05 34.23 9.39
C ALA A 596 38.19 34.57 10.63
N GLY A 597 37.67 33.53 11.30
CA GLY A 597 36.95 33.67 12.56
C GLY A 597 36.06 32.45 12.90
N ALA A 598 35.51 32.42 14.11
CA ALA A 598 34.67 31.30 14.57
C ALA A 598 33.37 31.11 13.76
N PHE A 599 32.91 32.15 13.04
CA PHE A 599 31.77 32.07 12.13
C PHE A 599 32.03 31.22 10.88
N SER A 600 33.28 30.86 10.56
CA SER A 600 33.66 30.05 9.40
C SER A 600 32.95 28.69 9.35
N SER A 601 32.80 28.00 10.48
CA SER A 601 32.12 26.70 10.58
C SER A 601 30.60 26.80 10.39
N VAL A 602 29.99 27.87 10.89
CA VAL A 602 28.57 28.17 10.68
C VAL A 602 28.32 28.55 9.21
N LEU A 603 29.22 29.33 8.61
CA LEU A 603 29.15 29.72 7.20
C LEU A 603 29.29 28.51 6.27
N SER A 604 30.27 27.62 6.49
CA SER A 604 30.43 26.43 5.66
C SER A 604 29.24 25.47 5.78
N ALA A 605 28.69 25.29 6.98
CA ALA A 605 27.46 24.52 7.19
C ALA A 605 26.24 25.16 6.50
N ALA A 606 26.11 26.50 6.54
CA ALA A 606 25.03 27.21 5.85
C ALA A 606 25.15 27.13 4.32
N ILE A 607 26.37 27.22 3.76
CA ILE A 607 26.61 27.04 2.32
C ILE A 607 26.31 25.60 1.91
N LEU A 608 26.75 24.59 2.68
CA LEU A 608 26.44 23.18 2.41
C LEU A 608 24.93 22.91 2.45
N ALA A 609 24.21 23.47 3.42
CA ALA A 609 22.75 23.40 3.49
C ALA A 609 22.10 24.10 2.27
N GLY A 610 22.65 25.22 1.80
CA GLY A 610 22.24 25.88 0.57
C GLY A 610 22.43 25.01 -0.68
N VAL A 611 23.56 24.31 -0.80
CA VAL A 611 23.85 23.35 -1.89
C VAL A 611 22.88 22.16 -1.84
N ILE A 612 22.55 21.64 -0.65
CA ILE A 612 21.54 20.59 -0.46
C ILE A 612 20.16 21.05 -0.95
N VAL A 613 19.73 22.27 -0.58
CA VAL A 613 18.45 22.85 -1.03
C VAL A 613 18.46 23.09 -2.55
N LEU A 614 19.57 23.58 -3.11
CA LEU A 614 19.75 23.76 -4.55
C LEU A 614 19.62 22.42 -5.30
N GLY A 615 20.20 21.34 -4.78
CA GLY A 615 20.04 19.99 -5.32
C GLY A 615 18.58 19.55 -5.39
N VAL A 616 17.81 19.72 -4.31
CA VAL A 616 16.36 19.42 -4.28
C VAL A 616 15.57 20.28 -5.27
N LEU A 617 15.91 21.57 -5.42
CA LEU A 617 15.28 22.46 -6.41
C LEU A 617 15.61 22.01 -7.85
N MET A 618 16.83 21.55 -8.12
CA MET A 618 17.21 21.00 -9.42
C MET A 618 16.53 19.65 -9.71
N THR A 619 16.40 18.76 -8.72
CA THR A 619 15.58 17.53 -8.83
C THR A 619 14.16 17.86 -9.26
N LEU A 620 13.51 18.87 -8.66
CA LEU A 620 12.16 19.31 -9.04
C LEU A 620 12.12 19.96 -10.44
N LEU A 621 13.05 20.85 -10.76
CA LEU A 621 13.11 21.56 -12.04
C LEU A 621 13.34 20.59 -13.20
N ILE A 622 14.27 19.64 -13.06
CA ILE A 622 14.60 18.66 -14.09
C ILE A 622 13.50 17.61 -14.23
N SER A 623 12.82 17.24 -13.13
CA SER A 623 11.60 16.43 -13.21
C SER A 623 10.55 17.10 -14.11
N LYS A 624 10.31 18.41 -13.94
CA LYS A 624 9.36 19.16 -14.77
C LYS A 624 9.79 19.22 -16.24
N ILE A 625 11.07 19.43 -16.52
CA ILE A 625 11.59 19.48 -17.90
C ILE A 625 11.42 18.12 -18.58
N LEU A 626 11.82 17.03 -17.93
CA LEU A 626 11.70 15.67 -18.47
C LEU A 626 10.23 15.30 -18.71
N SER A 627 9.34 15.58 -17.74
CA SER A 627 7.89 15.35 -17.84
C SER A 627 7.21 16.09 -19.00
N ALA A 628 7.75 17.24 -19.42
CA ALA A 628 7.19 18.06 -20.49
C ALA A 628 7.76 17.76 -21.88
N THR A 629 9.01 17.27 -21.95
CA THR A 629 9.77 17.12 -23.20
C THR A 629 9.87 15.66 -23.65
N VAL A 630 10.78 14.89 -23.04
CA VAL A 630 11.16 13.52 -23.43
C VAL A 630 10.15 12.49 -22.94
N LEU A 631 9.60 12.69 -21.75
CA LEU A 631 8.76 11.71 -21.04
C LEU A 631 7.37 12.29 -20.81
N LYS A 632 6.52 12.23 -21.85
CA LYS A 632 5.12 12.70 -21.79
C LYS A 632 4.17 11.62 -21.26
N GLY A 633 2.98 12.02 -20.81
CA GLY A 633 1.94 11.14 -20.29
C GLY A 633 1.12 11.76 -19.15
N VAL A 634 0.06 11.07 -18.73
CA VAL A 634 -0.74 11.42 -17.54
C VAL A 634 0.09 11.15 -16.27
N PRO A 635 0.04 12.01 -15.22
CA PRO A 635 0.65 11.71 -13.92
C PRO A 635 -0.15 10.65 -13.16
N SER A 636 0.51 9.83 -12.33
CA SER A 636 -0.17 8.79 -11.55
C SER A 636 -1.09 9.39 -10.47
N SER A 637 -2.25 8.77 -10.28
CA SER A 637 -3.21 9.13 -9.23
C SER A 637 -2.72 8.63 -7.87
N PHE A 638 -2.02 9.49 -7.13
CA PHE A 638 -1.42 9.10 -5.85
C PHE A 638 -2.38 9.27 -4.67
N THR A 639 -3.11 8.21 -4.34
CA THR A 639 -3.96 8.03 -3.15
C THR A 639 -3.15 7.52 -1.96
N LEU A 640 -2.23 8.35 -1.44
CA LEU A 640 -1.41 7.97 -0.28
C LEU A 640 -2.24 7.84 0.99
N GLU A 641 -2.45 6.61 1.45
CA GLU A 641 -2.79 6.35 2.85
C GLU A 641 -1.61 6.71 3.75
N LEU A 642 -1.85 7.56 4.74
CA LEU A 642 -0.91 7.78 5.84
C LEU A 642 -1.09 6.63 6.84
N PRO A 643 -0.09 5.73 7.03
CA PRO A 643 -0.22 4.64 7.99
C PRO A 643 -0.28 5.20 9.43
N PRO A 644 -0.95 4.51 10.38
CA PRO A 644 -0.93 4.91 11.79
C PRO A 644 0.50 4.88 12.35
N TYR A 645 0.78 5.68 13.38
CA TYR A 645 2.11 5.70 14.00
C TYR A 645 2.41 4.37 14.68
N ARG A 646 3.64 3.85 14.52
CA ARG A 646 4.07 2.56 15.09
C ARG A 646 5.33 2.74 15.93
N LYS A 647 5.50 1.91 16.96
CA LYS A 647 6.73 1.86 17.76
C LYS A 647 7.80 1.08 16.98
N PRO A 648 8.94 1.67 16.60
CA PRO A 648 9.94 1.02 15.75
C PRO A 648 10.66 -0.12 16.49
N GLN A 649 10.99 -1.21 15.78
CA GLN A 649 11.64 -2.38 16.38
C GLN A 649 13.17 -2.27 16.38
N ILE A 650 13.69 -1.27 17.12
CA ILE A 650 15.07 -0.75 17.08
C ILE A 650 16.15 -1.81 16.80
N GLY A 651 16.27 -2.84 17.65
CA GLY A 651 17.33 -3.86 17.49
C GLY A 651 17.23 -4.66 16.18
N LYS A 652 16.02 -5.04 15.75
CA LYS A 652 15.81 -5.75 14.47
C LYS A 652 16.04 -4.83 13.28
N VAL A 653 15.67 -3.55 13.39
CA VAL A 653 15.87 -2.53 12.36
C VAL A 653 17.36 -2.29 12.11
N ILE A 654 18.16 -2.09 13.16
CA ILE A 654 19.60 -1.84 13.05
C ILE A 654 20.31 -3.02 12.36
N VAL A 655 20.11 -4.24 12.87
CA VAL A 655 20.74 -5.45 12.32
C VAL A 655 20.35 -5.63 10.85
N ARG A 656 19.04 -5.62 10.54
CA ARG A 656 18.56 -5.82 9.16
C ARG A 656 19.07 -4.74 8.21
N SER A 657 19.07 -3.46 8.61
CA SER A 657 19.47 -2.36 7.73
C SER A 657 21.00 -2.34 7.46
N ILE A 658 21.82 -2.77 8.42
CA ILE A 658 23.27 -2.95 8.19
C ILE A 658 23.55 -4.10 7.21
N PHE A 659 22.97 -5.28 7.44
CA PHE A 659 23.23 -6.44 6.58
C PHE A 659 22.58 -6.33 5.18
N ASP A 660 21.29 -5.99 5.09
CA ASP A 660 20.55 -5.99 3.81
C ASP A 660 20.79 -4.74 2.95
N ARG A 661 20.98 -3.56 3.57
CA ARG A 661 21.18 -2.29 2.83
C ARG A 661 22.66 -1.91 2.76
N THR A 662 23.37 -1.87 3.90
CA THR A 662 24.73 -1.27 3.96
C THR A 662 25.80 -2.15 3.33
N LEU A 663 25.95 -3.41 3.76
CA LEU A 663 27.01 -4.30 3.26
C LEU A 663 26.84 -4.64 1.77
N PHE A 664 25.59 -4.76 1.29
CA PHE A 664 25.31 -5.01 -0.12
C PHE A 664 25.73 -3.84 -1.03
N VAL A 665 25.54 -2.59 -0.59
CA VAL A 665 26.00 -1.41 -1.32
C VAL A 665 27.53 -1.30 -1.28
N LEU A 666 28.14 -1.52 -0.10
CA LEU A 666 29.61 -1.52 0.03
C LEU A 666 30.28 -2.57 -0.86
N GLY A 667 29.73 -3.79 -0.95
CA GLY A 667 30.25 -4.85 -1.82
C GLY A 667 30.33 -4.44 -3.29
N ARG A 668 29.36 -3.65 -3.79
CA ARG A 668 29.40 -3.09 -5.14
C ARG A 668 30.50 -2.03 -5.29
N ALA A 669 30.63 -1.14 -4.30
CA ALA A 669 31.69 -0.13 -4.31
C ALA A 669 33.09 -0.75 -4.30
N ILE A 670 33.32 -1.81 -3.51
CA ILE A 670 34.59 -2.56 -3.46
C ILE A 670 34.95 -3.16 -4.82
N VAL A 671 34.00 -3.81 -5.50
CA VAL A 671 34.22 -4.45 -6.82
C VAL A 671 34.66 -3.44 -7.88
N VAL A 672 34.23 -2.18 -7.79
CA VAL A 672 34.59 -1.12 -8.75
C VAL A 672 35.82 -0.31 -8.29
N ALA A 673 36.03 -0.14 -6.99
CA ALA A 673 37.18 0.57 -6.43
C ALA A 673 38.50 -0.21 -6.57
N ALA A 674 38.47 -1.55 -6.48
CA ALA A 674 39.67 -2.38 -6.63
C ALA A 674 40.41 -2.17 -7.98
N PRO A 675 39.76 -2.30 -9.16
CA PRO A 675 40.43 -2.04 -10.44
C PRO A 675 40.75 -0.55 -10.64
N ALA A 676 39.98 0.38 -10.06
CA ALA A 676 40.33 1.80 -10.10
C ALA A 676 41.65 2.08 -9.36
N GLY A 677 41.84 1.52 -8.16
CA GLY A 677 43.09 1.62 -7.41
C GLY A 677 44.29 0.99 -8.15
N LEU A 678 44.08 -0.14 -8.82
CA LEU A 678 45.08 -0.75 -9.71
C LEU A 678 45.53 0.20 -10.83
N ILE A 679 44.57 0.82 -11.54
CA ILE A 679 44.83 1.74 -12.65
C ILE A 679 45.52 3.01 -12.14
N ILE A 680 45.04 3.61 -11.04
CA ILE A 680 45.64 4.81 -10.43
C ILE A 680 47.10 4.52 -10.04
N TRP A 681 47.37 3.38 -9.39
CA TRP A 681 48.74 3.00 -9.02
C TRP A 681 49.64 2.82 -10.25
N LEU A 682 49.16 2.12 -11.29
CA LEU A 682 49.92 1.92 -12.54
C LEU A 682 50.24 3.25 -13.22
N MET A 683 49.27 4.16 -13.30
CA MET A 683 49.49 5.48 -13.92
C MET A 683 50.45 6.35 -13.10
N ALA A 684 50.41 6.27 -11.77
CA ALA A 684 51.27 7.05 -10.89
C ALA A 684 52.73 6.55 -10.85
N ASN A 685 52.96 5.24 -10.91
CA ASN A 685 54.29 4.65 -10.71
C ASN A 685 55.03 4.28 -12.00
N ILE A 686 54.35 4.13 -13.14
CA ILE A 686 55.01 3.90 -14.43
C ILE A 686 55.44 5.25 -15.03
N SER A 687 56.75 5.45 -15.18
CA SER A 687 57.35 6.60 -15.85
C SER A 687 57.72 6.32 -17.31
N VAL A 688 57.50 7.28 -18.19
CA VAL A 688 57.90 7.25 -19.61
C VAL A 688 58.76 8.49 -19.89
N GLY A 689 60.07 8.30 -19.95
CA GLY A 689 61.03 9.41 -19.80
C GLY A 689 60.98 9.98 -18.37
N ASP A 690 61.16 11.29 -18.24
CA ASP A 690 61.24 11.98 -16.94
C ASP A 690 59.88 12.23 -16.26
N ALA A 691 58.77 11.73 -16.82
CA ALA A 691 57.41 12.00 -16.34
C ALA A 691 56.58 10.71 -16.18
N THR A 692 55.67 10.70 -15.20
CA THR A 692 54.73 9.60 -14.97
C THR A 692 53.67 9.52 -16.07
N LEU A 693 53.10 8.32 -16.28
CA LEU A 693 52.00 8.14 -17.23
C LEU A 693 50.79 9.01 -16.86
N LEU A 694 50.54 9.23 -15.56
CA LEU A 694 49.55 10.17 -15.05
C LEU A 694 49.84 11.61 -15.51
N ALA A 695 51.09 12.08 -15.41
CA ALA A 695 51.49 13.42 -15.86
C ALA A 695 51.35 13.61 -17.38
N HIS A 696 51.72 12.59 -18.17
CA HIS A 696 51.49 12.58 -19.63
C HIS A 696 49.99 12.65 -19.96
N CYS A 697 49.16 11.85 -19.29
CA CYS A 697 47.71 11.87 -19.48
C CYS A 697 47.07 13.20 -19.06
N SER A 698 47.49 13.82 -17.95
CA SER A 698 46.99 15.15 -17.58
C SER A 698 47.43 16.22 -18.56
N GLY A 699 48.68 16.18 -19.05
CA GLY A 699 49.18 17.12 -20.06
C GLY A 699 48.46 17.00 -21.41
N PHE A 700 48.06 15.79 -21.80
CA PHE A 700 47.23 15.56 -22.99
C PHE A 700 45.79 16.09 -22.82
N LEU A 701 45.22 15.98 -21.61
CA LEU A 701 43.87 16.44 -21.30
C LEU A 701 43.78 17.95 -21.02
N ASP A 702 44.87 18.60 -20.61
CA ASP A 702 44.90 20.00 -20.17
C ASP A 702 44.33 21.00 -21.21
N PRO A 703 44.64 20.93 -22.51
CA PRO A 703 44.06 21.86 -23.50
C PRO A 703 42.53 21.76 -23.61
N PHE A 704 41.96 20.58 -23.34
CA PHE A 704 40.51 20.36 -23.33
C PHE A 704 39.90 20.73 -21.96
N ALA A 705 40.61 20.49 -20.86
CA ALA A 705 40.20 20.92 -19.53
C ALA A 705 40.10 22.45 -19.44
N GLN A 706 41.09 23.18 -19.97
CA GLN A 706 41.12 24.65 -19.95
C GLN A 706 39.92 25.27 -20.69
N VAL A 707 39.45 24.64 -21.78
CA VAL A 707 38.23 25.05 -22.51
C VAL A 707 36.96 24.91 -21.65
N ILE A 708 36.97 24.03 -20.66
CA ILE A 708 35.88 23.83 -19.68
C ILE A 708 36.12 24.65 -18.38
N GLY A 709 37.27 25.31 -18.26
CA GLY A 709 37.65 26.09 -17.07
C GLY A 709 38.25 25.27 -15.92
N MET A 710 38.86 24.12 -16.24
CA MET A 710 39.59 23.25 -15.30
C MET A 710 41.03 23.04 -15.79
N ASP A 711 41.89 22.46 -14.96
CA ASP A 711 43.18 21.92 -15.41
C ASP A 711 43.09 20.41 -15.75
N GLY A 712 44.08 19.92 -16.50
CA GLY A 712 44.16 18.53 -16.94
C GLY A 712 44.33 17.50 -15.81
N VAL A 713 44.78 17.92 -14.62
CA VAL A 713 44.91 17.06 -13.43
C VAL A 713 43.55 16.87 -12.78
N ILE A 714 42.77 17.94 -12.62
CA ILE A 714 41.39 17.94 -12.14
C ILE A 714 40.52 17.11 -13.08
N LEU A 715 40.62 17.30 -14.40
CA LEU A 715 39.85 16.51 -15.37
C LEU A 715 40.23 15.03 -15.33
N LEU A 716 41.52 14.70 -15.26
CA LEU A 716 41.97 13.31 -15.11
C LEU A 716 41.49 12.68 -13.78
N ALA A 717 41.48 13.45 -12.69
CA ALA A 717 40.96 13.01 -11.40
C ALA A 717 39.45 12.75 -11.43
N PHE A 718 38.66 13.53 -12.18
CA PHE A 718 37.24 13.22 -12.42
C PHE A 718 37.04 11.95 -13.24
N ILE A 719 37.89 11.69 -14.25
CA ILE A 719 37.83 10.48 -15.08
C ILE A 719 38.19 9.24 -14.25
N LEU A 720 39.31 9.27 -13.50
CA LEU A 720 39.75 8.18 -12.62
C LEU A 720 38.84 8.00 -11.40
N GLY A 721 38.17 9.06 -10.96
CA GLY A 721 37.16 9.04 -9.90
C GLY A 721 35.76 8.64 -10.37
N PHE A 722 35.49 8.54 -11.68
CA PHE A 722 34.18 8.15 -12.22
C PHE A 722 33.72 6.76 -11.73
N PRO A 723 34.56 5.70 -11.70
CA PRO A 723 34.16 4.39 -11.19
C PRO A 723 33.73 4.42 -9.71
N ALA A 724 34.27 5.33 -8.90
CA ALA A 724 33.87 5.51 -7.50
C ALA A 724 32.58 6.35 -7.32
N ASN A 725 32.01 6.89 -8.40
CA ASN A 725 30.86 7.81 -8.41
C ASN A 725 29.64 7.30 -9.22
N ALA A 726 29.74 6.14 -9.87
CA ALA A 726 28.77 5.60 -10.83
C ALA A 726 27.83 4.53 -10.23
#